data_AF-A0A349E4H3-F1
#
_entry.id   AF-A0A349E4H3-F1
#
_cell.length_a   1.000
_cell.length_b   1.000
_cell.length_c   1.000
_cell.angle_alpha   90.00
_cell.angle_beta   90.00
_cell.angle_gamma   90.00
#
_symmetry.space_group_name_H-M   'P 1'
#
loop_
_entity.id
_entity.type
_entity.pdbx_description
1 polymer ?
#
loop_
_entity_poly.entity_id
_entity_poly.type
_entity_poly.pdbx_seq_one_letter_code
_entity_poly.pdbx_strand_id
1 'polypeptide(L)'
;MKKVIITCVSLLCCALLSRSFGQIIEARRLAANALWTNYGQDPANPAKMPNPIPRNAGANVDTKTIAPNFTALEAALTDLINNNGGVILFNNTAPATITFNSPMNLRPPYPSRELTRTVVIQAKNITFNGANKSSIFVLRGKLRLIIQDGEFSNANFKGVSQQNLKNIFRTGGGAIEVSQGGPRPSALRVRNCQFLNNNVEHFRGIGENQNGAAIRLNTGTTGEVFGCTFKNNRAVSGGAIGATSINKLTVINSVFDGNLSNGYESTTGYMNVVEGAAAIRVDRTSLPVEIYGTTFTKNAANVKVSVIEVFIRPIPEGSQNYPKANALIIDDCIFRENFYNNYAGVSNFKRVFFAGCIVFHSGGASGSFQGAKMKLTNSVFDDNVVGQANIRIINDFEIANCIFANTQYTTYVDAPQQGAVFLQKVFKGGSFNNCTFYKNEPRTGARASDVMFWAGDVPSKVSVNNSIFYRTTTNTSIAQVHRSLKGGNNNQFIPGVNMSTMVQVAAGASNTSNPNIQPKSITNMCLGTNSLAQGMGGLPDCSGGSTPPDPSGQLLANGTYYFTSISNNQRMMDNRSEDNVRMTDPANADNQKWVVNHLGDDVYTFKNVGSGRFLEVPFARCEGNNSQNVSTWTSATQSHMRWKVIKQGNQYELRPMHCQSKSLDRNFGTSTVNSNVHVYNIANNANQRWNIAIVSSSARTSYQVLEVQEVVGYPNPMNGQLNLRGVQAGDEVVVRNQLGEEVFRTTLQSGRNSLNLHHLKSGVYFISAAGSKVIRVVKK
;
A
#
# COMPACT_ATOMS: atom_id res chain seq x y z
N MET A 1 -49.82 -51.80 -25.25
CA MET A 1 -48.44 -51.48 -25.71
C MET A 1 -48.20 -50.01 -26.06
N LYS A 2 -49.00 -49.36 -26.93
CA LYS A 2 -48.76 -47.95 -27.35
C LYS A 2 -48.69 -46.92 -26.20
N LYS A 3 -49.57 -46.99 -25.18
CA LYS A 3 -49.54 -46.08 -24.02
C LYS A 3 -48.29 -46.24 -23.14
N VAL A 4 -47.76 -47.45 -22.99
CA VAL A 4 -46.56 -47.72 -22.17
C VAL A 4 -45.30 -47.20 -22.88
N ILE A 5 -45.21 -47.36 -24.20
CA ILE A 5 -44.09 -46.87 -25.01
C ILE A 5 -44.03 -45.33 -24.99
N ILE A 6 -45.16 -44.64 -25.11
CA ILE A 6 -45.21 -43.17 -25.04
C ILE A 6 -44.77 -42.66 -23.65
N THR A 7 -45.20 -43.30 -22.57
CA THR A 7 -44.77 -42.93 -21.21
C THR A 7 -43.27 -43.19 -21.00
N CYS A 8 -42.74 -44.31 -21.48
CA CYS A 8 -41.31 -44.63 -21.40
C CYS A 8 -40.44 -43.68 -22.24
N VAL A 9 -40.86 -43.31 -23.45
CA VAL A 9 -40.15 -42.32 -24.29
C VAL A 9 -40.21 -40.94 -23.64
N SER A 10 -41.34 -40.55 -23.06
CA SER A 10 -41.48 -39.27 -22.34
C SER A 10 -40.58 -39.20 -21.11
N LEU A 11 -40.51 -40.28 -20.32
CA LEU A 11 -39.60 -40.39 -19.17
C LEU A 11 -38.12 -40.36 -19.61
N LEU A 12 -37.78 -41.03 -20.72
CA LEU A 12 -36.43 -41.05 -21.24
C LEU A 12 -36.03 -39.67 -21.81
N CYS A 13 -36.93 -38.97 -22.50
CA CYS A 13 -36.73 -37.60 -22.96
C CYS A 13 -36.59 -36.63 -21.78
N CYS A 14 -37.41 -36.73 -20.74
CA CYS A 14 -37.26 -35.94 -19.51
C CYS A 14 -35.94 -36.22 -18.78
N ALA A 15 -35.48 -37.49 -18.77
CA ALA A 15 -34.20 -37.88 -18.18
C ALA A 15 -33.00 -37.38 -19.01
N LEU A 16 -33.09 -37.40 -20.34
CA LEU A 16 -32.04 -36.88 -21.24
C LEU A 16 -31.95 -35.35 -21.19
N LEU A 17 -33.10 -34.67 -21.20
CA LEU A 17 -33.18 -33.22 -21.07
C LEU A 17 -32.63 -32.77 -19.71
N SER A 18 -33.04 -33.40 -18.60
CA SER A 18 -32.53 -33.07 -17.26
C SER A 18 -31.01 -33.31 -17.12
N ARG A 19 -30.45 -34.37 -17.75
CA ARG A 19 -29.00 -34.58 -17.83
C ARG A 19 -28.29 -33.48 -18.63
N SER A 20 -28.85 -33.07 -19.77
CA SER A 20 -28.27 -31.99 -20.59
C SER A 20 -28.27 -30.63 -19.87
N PHE A 21 -29.36 -30.27 -19.18
CA PHE A 21 -29.43 -29.06 -18.36
C PHE A 21 -28.44 -29.11 -17.18
N GLY A 22 -28.32 -30.26 -16.52
CA GLY A 22 -27.33 -30.47 -15.46
C GLY A 22 -25.89 -30.28 -15.92
N GLN A 23 -25.53 -30.75 -17.13
CA GLN A 23 -24.21 -30.55 -17.71
C GLN A 23 -23.91 -29.08 -18.03
N ILE A 24 -24.91 -28.32 -18.54
CA ILE A 24 -24.76 -26.89 -18.84
C ILE A 24 -24.52 -26.08 -17.56
N ILE A 25 -25.31 -26.35 -16.51
CA ILE A 25 -25.18 -25.69 -15.18
C ILE A 25 -23.76 -25.92 -14.61
N GLU A 26 -23.29 -27.16 -14.65
CA GLU A 26 -21.96 -27.50 -14.15
C GLU A 26 -20.85 -26.84 -14.96
N ALA A 27 -20.96 -26.82 -16.29
CA ALA A 27 -19.99 -26.15 -17.16
C ALA A 27 -19.89 -24.64 -16.87
N ARG A 28 -21.03 -23.95 -16.69
CA ARG A 28 -21.06 -22.52 -16.34
C ARG A 28 -20.43 -22.26 -14.98
N ARG A 29 -20.69 -23.13 -14.01
CA ARG A 29 -20.09 -23.04 -12.67
C ARG A 29 -18.58 -23.22 -12.71
N LEU A 30 -18.09 -24.19 -13.48
CA LEU A 30 -16.66 -24.41 -13.65
C LEU A 30 -15.99 -23.23 -14.35
N ALA A 31 -16.64 -22.64 -15.37
CA ALA A 31 -16.17 -21.43 -16.04
C ALA A 31 -16.06 -20.24 -15.07
N ALA A 32 -17.07 -19.99 -14.24
CA ALA A 32 -17.01 -18.95 -13.20
C ALA A 32 -15.88 -19.24 -12.18
N ASN A 33 -15.70 -20.49 -11.77
CA ASN A 33 -14.64 -20.88 -10.83
C ASN A 33 -13.22 -20.72 -11.40
N ALA A 34 -13.04 -20.89 -12.71
CA ALA A 34 -11.77 -20.67 -13.37
C ALA A 34 -11.29 -19.21 -13.24
N LEU A 35 -12.20 -18.24 -13.08
CA LEU A 35 -11.84 -16.83 -12.86
C LEU A 35 -11.01 -16.60 -11.59
N TRP A 36 -11.23 -17.41 -10.55
CA TRP A 36 -10.40 -17.34 -9.35
C TRP A 36 -8.95 -17.72 -9.67
N THR A 37 -8.73 -18.83 -10.35
CA THR A 37 -7.38 -19.34 -10.63
C THR A 37 -6.68 -18.50 -11.69
N ASN A 38 -7.36 -18.18 -12.80
CA ASN A 38 -6.75 -17.54 -13.98
C ASN A 38 -6.32 -16.08 -13.74
N TYR A 39 -6.92 -15.42 -12.74
CA TYR A 39 -6.64 -14.02 -12.39
C TYR A 39 -6.11 -13.87 -10.96
N GLY A 40 -5.57 -14.96 -10.40
CA GLY A 40 -4.95 -14.99 -9.08
C GLY A 40 -3.47 -14.66 -9.11
N GLN A 41 -2.82 -14.80 -7.95
CA GLN A 41 -1.37 -14.68 -7.85
C GLN A 41 -0.68 -15.72 -8.74
N ASP A 42 0.37 -15.30 -9.44
CA ASP A 42 1.24 -16.18 -10.21
C ASP A 42 2.27 -16.85 -9.27
N PRO A 43 2.22 -18.18 -9.07
CA PRO A 43 3.17 -18.86 -8.18
C PRO A 43 4.62 -18.79 -8.67
N ALA A 44 4.86 -18.62 -9.98
CA ALA A 44 6.18 -18.48 -10.55
C ALA A 44 6.74 -17.05 -10.40
N ASN A 45 5.86 -16.07 -10.27
CA ASN A 45 6.21 -14.69 -9.95
C ASN A 45 5.28 -14.11 -8.87
N PRO A 46 5.48 -14.47 -7.59
CA PRO A 46 4.54 -14.18 -6.51
C PRO A 46 4.29 -12.69 -6.24
N ALA A 47 5.22 -11.81 -6.64
CA ALA A 47 5.11 -10.36 -6.49
C ALA A 47 4.35 -9.69 -7.64
N LYS A 48 4.17 -10.38 -8.77
CA LYS A 48 3.53 -9.83 -9.96
C LYS A 48 2.06 -9.50 -9.67
N MET A 49 1.70 -8.25 -9.93
CA MET A 49 0.32 -7.79 -9.85
C MET A 49 -0.58 -8.58 -10.83
N PRO A 50 -1.62 -9.28 -10.37
CA PRO A 50 -2.51 -10.02 -11.26
C PRO A 50 -3.33 -9.11 -12.18
N ASN A 51 -3.60 -9.60 -13.39
CA ASN A 51 -4.47 -8.91 -14.35
C ASN A 51 -5.90 -8.79 -13.78
N PRO A 52 -6.62 -7.69 -14.07
CA PRO A 52 -8.03 -7.59 -13.72
C PRO A 52 -8.86 -8.58 -14.56
N ILE A 53 -9.92 -9.10 -13.96
CA ILE A 53 -10.95 -9.86 -14.67
C ILE A 53 -11.67 -8.90 -15.63
N PRO A 54 -11.79 -9.22 -16.93
CA PRO A 54 -12.51 -8.37 -17.89
C PRO A 54 -14.01 -8.32 -17.59
N ARG A 55 -14.69 -7.23 -18.01
CA ARG A 55 -16.16 -7.13 -17.90
C ARG A 55 -16.89 -8.23 -18.68
N ASN A 56 -16.36 -8.62 -19.83
CA ASN A 56 -16.81 -9.81 -20.56
C ASN A 56 -15.95 -11.00 -20.15
N ALA A 57 -16.46 -11.82 -19.23
CA ALA A 57 -15.76 -12.98 -18.69
C ALA A 57 -15.93 -14.26 -19.53
N GLY A 58 -16.53 -14.16 -20.72
CA GLY A 58 -16.76 -15.26 -21.65
C GLY A 58 -18.21 -15.76 -21.64
N ALA A 59 -18.63 -16.38 -22.76
CA ALA A 59 -20.02 -16.77 -23.02
C ALA A 59 -20.59 -17.81 -22.02
N ASN A 60 -19.71 -18.58 -21.35
CA ASN A 60 -20.10 -19.59 -20.38
C ASN A 60 -20.12 -19.06 -18.94
N VAL A 61 -19.94 -17.75 -18.72
CA VAL A 61 -20.01 -17.14 -17.40
C VAL A 61 -21.29 -16.33 -17.28
N ASP A 62 -22.15 -16.70 -16.33
CA ASP A 62 -23.39 -15.96 -16.08
C ASP A 62 -23.05 -14.50 -15.71
N THR A 63 -23.67 -13.55 -16.43
CA THR A 63 -23.43 -12.12 -16.23
C THR A 63 -24.75 -11.41 -15.93
N LYS A 64 -24.77 -10.62 -14.86
CA LYS A 64 -25.94 -9.79 -14.47
C LYS A 64 -25.58 -8.33 -14.49
N THR A 65 -26.26 -7.56 -15.33
CA THR A 65 -26.19 -6.11 -15.33
C THR A 65 -27.33 -5.56 -14.47
N ILE A 66 -27.01 -4.79 -13.43
CA ILE A 66 -27.97 -4.32 -12.43
C ILE A 66 -27.87 -2.83 -12.16
N ALA A 67 -28.92 -2.25 -11.58
CA ALA A 67 -28.91 -0.91 -11.01
C ALA A 67 -27.99 -0.85 -9.77
N PRO A 68 -27.29 0.28 -9.53
CA PRO A 68 -26.40 0.45 -8.38
C PRO A 68 -27.20 0.77 -7.10
N ASN A 69 -28.01 -0.18 -6.64
CA ASN A 69 -28.76 -0.08 -5.39
C ASN A 69 -28.75 -1.41 -4.62
N PHE A 70 -29.10 -1.33 -3.33
CA PHE A 70 -29.00 -2.46 -2.40
C PHE A 70 -29.84 -3.66 -2.85
N THR A 71 -31.11 -3.43 -3.18
CA THR A 71 -32.06 -4.50 -3.56
C THR A 71 -31.63 -5.25 -4.81
N ALA A 72 -31.19 -4.54 -5.85
CA ALA A 72 -30.74 -5.16 -7.08
C ALA A 72 -29.45 -5.97 -6.89
N LEU A 73 -28.52 -5.44 -6.06
CA LEU A 73 -27.29 -6.14 -5.70
C LEU A 73 -27.56 -7.40 -4.89
N GLU A 74 -28.43 -7.32 -3.88
CA GLU A 74 -28.82 -8.46 -3.05
C GLU A 74 -29.48 -9.56 -3.87
N ALA A 75 -30.42 -9.22 -4.75
CA ALA A 75 -31.08 -10.16 -5.64
C ALA A 75 -30.09 -10.85 -6.60
N ALA A 76 -29.18 -10.09 -7.20
CA ALA A 76 -28.18 -10.63 -8.11
C ALA A 76 -27.16 -11.54 -7.41
N LEU A 77 -26.68 -11.14 -6.23
CA LEU A 77 -25.77 -11.96 -5.42
C LEU A 77 -26.45 -13.25 -4.99
N THR A 78 -27.69 -13.18 -4.49
CA THR A 78 -28.47 -14.35 -4.07
C THR A 78 -28.62 -15.34 -5.21
N ASP A 79 -29.00 -14.88 -6.40
CA ASP A 79 -29.17 -15.74 -7.56
C ASP A 79 -27.86 -16.43 -8.00
N LEU A 80 -26.77 -15.66 -8.14
CA LEU A 80 -25.48 -16.23 -8.56
C LEU A 80 -24.92 -17.21 -7.53
N ILE A 81 -25.07 -16.92 -6.23
CA ILE A 81 -24.61 -17.79 -5.14
C ILE A 81 -25.40 -19.09 -5.10
N ASN A 82 -26.71 -19.04 -5.33
CA ASN A 82 -27.58 -20.23 -5.32
C ASN A 82 -27.35 -21.12 -6.55
N ASN A 83 -26.94 -20.53 -7.67
CA ASN A 83 -26.85 -21.20 -8.98
C ASN A 83 -25.41 -21.53 -9.41
N ASN A 84 -24.78 -20.76 -10.30
CA ASN A 84 -23.49 -21.14 -10.93
C ASN A 84 -22.29 -20.30 -10.46
N GLY A 85 -22.50 -19.23 -9.71
CA GLY A 85 -21.54 -18.13 -9.68
C GLY A 85 -21.63 -17.30 -10.97
N GLY A 86 -20.75 -16.32 -11.14
CA GLY A 86 -20.78 -15.44 -12.30
C GLY A 86 -20.24 -14.05 -12.03
N VAL A 87 -20.64 -13.09 -12.86
CA VAL A 87 -20.20 -11.69 -12.81
C VAL A 87 -21.38 -10.76 -12.63
N ILE A 88 -21.24 -9.78 -11.74
CA ILE A 88 -22.15 -8.65 -11.57
C ILE A 88 -21.49 -7.41 -12.19
N LEU A 89 -22.25 -6.75 -13.06
CA LEU A 89 -21.94 -5.45 -13.64
C LEU A 89 -22.97 -4.43 -13.15
N PHE A 90 -22.53 -3.21 -12.87
CA PHE A 90 -23.44 -2.10 -12.64
C PHE A 90 -23.68 -1.31 -13.94
N ASN A 91 -24.91 -0.85 -14.15
CA ASN A 91 -25.32 0.00 -15.28
C ASN A 91 -25.16 1.50 -14.99
N ASN A 92 -24.36 1.86 -13.97
CA ASN A 92 -24.13 3.24 -13.58
C ASN A 92 -23.38 4.01 -14.69
N THR A 93 -23.90 5.19 -15.04
CA THR A 93 -23.26 6.13 -15.98
C THR A 93 -22.41 7.17 -15.27
N ALA A 94 -22.60 7.34 -13.96
CA ALA A 94 -21.84 8.20 -13.06
C ALA A 94 -21.45 7.42 -11.77
N PRO A 95 -20.57 7.97 -10.92
CA PRO A 95 -20.33 7.41 -9.59
C PRO A 95 -21.63 7.24 -8.79
N ALA A 96 -21.80 6.09 -8.14
CA ALA A 96 -23.00 5.75 -7.39
C ALA A 96 -22.67 5.16 -6.03
N THR A 97 -23.51 5.45 -5.05
CA THR A 97 -23.37 4.96 -3.67
C THR A 97 -24.49 3.99 -3.34
N ILE A 98 -24.13 2.80 -2.86
CA ILE A 98 -25.03 1.79 -2.33
C ILE A 98 -24.93 1.83 -0.81
N THR A 99 -26.00 2.26 -0.14
CA THR A 99 -26.04 2.37 1.32
C THR A 99 -26.49 1.06 1.97
N PHE A 100 -25.76 0.61 2.99
CA PHE A 100 -26.03 -0.61 3.76
C PHE A 100 -26.55 -0.24 5.15
N ASN A 101 -27.82 -0.55 5.41
CA ASN A 101 -28.39 -0.46 6.75
C ASN A 101 -28.23 -1.77 7.54
N SER A 102 -28.03 -2.88 6.83
CA SER A 102 -27.73 -4.21 7.36
C SER A 102 -26.66 -4.88 6.48
N PRO A 103 -25.86 -5.81 7.04
CA PRO A 103 -24.91 -6.56 6.24
C PRO A 103 -25.61 -7.54 5.30
N MET A 104 -25.09 -7.67 4.07
CA MET A 104 -25.50 -8.75 3.17
C MET A 104 -24.83 -10.07 3.55
N ASN A 105 -25.64 -11.06 3.90
CA ASN A 105 -25.17 -12.39 4.31
C ASN A 105 -25.08 -13.32 3.09
N LEU A 106 -23.86 -13.63 2.68
CA LEU A 106 -23.55 -14.39 1.48
C LEU A 106 -23.18 -15.83 1.86
N ARG A 107 -24.13 -16.74 1.69
CA ARG A 107 -23.96 -18.16 2.04
C ARG A 107 -24.68 -19.08 1.04
N PRO A 108 -23.96 -20.02 0.38
CA PRO A 108 -24.60 -21.04 -0.44
C PRO A 108 -25.60 -21.90 0.37
N PRO A 109 -26.82 -22.13 -0.13
CA PRO A 109 -27.85 -22.90 0.56
C PRO A 109 -27.66 -24.41 0.41
N TYR A 110 -28.37 -25.19 1.23
CA TYR A 110 -28.54 -26.63 0.98
C TYR A 110 -29.49 -26.84 -0.23
N PRO A 111 -29.27 -27.83 -1.11
CA PRO A 111 -28.21 -28.85 -1.09
C PRO A 111 -26.89 -28.45 -1.78
N SER A 112 -26.81 -27.33 -2.47
CA SER A 112 -25.66 -26.96 -3.32
C SER A 112 -24.42 -26.45 -2.58
N ARG A 113 -24.49 -26.30 -1.25
CA ARG A 113 -23.40 -25.79 -0.38
C ARG A 113 -22.05 -26.51 -0.46
N GLU A 114 -22.02 -27.74 -1.01
CA GLU A 114 -20.76 -28.50 -1.20
C GLU A 114 -19.96 -28.09 -2.42
N LEU A 115 -20.57 -27.34 -3.33
CA LEU A 115 -19.98 -26.97 -4.59
C LEU A 115 -19.42 -25.55 -4.49
N THR A 116 -18.15 -25.36 -4.88
CA THR A 116 -17.53 -24.02 -4.90
C THR A 116 -18.24 -23.10 -5.88
N ARG A 117 -18.50 -21.87 -5.44
CA ARG A 117 -19.04 -20.76 -6.24
C ARG A 117 -18.07 -19.61 -6.28
N THR A 118 -17.81 -19.07 -7.46
CA THR A 118 -17.05 -17.83 -7.63
C THR A 118 -17.97 -16.75 -8.17
N VAL A 119 -18.07 -15.65 -7.45
CA VAL A 119 -18.84 -14.47 -7.83
C VAL A 119 -17.88 -13.30 -7.95
N VAL A 120 -17.96 -12.56 -9.06
CA VAL A 120 -17.17 -11.37 -9.33
C VAL A 120 -18.08 -10.16 -9.32
N ILE A 121 -17.70 -9.10 -8.63
CA ILE A 121 -18.37 -7.80 -8.66
C ILE A 121 -17.43 -6.80 -9.35
N GLN A 122 -17.86 -6.28 -10.51
CA GLN A 122 -17.17 -5.21 -11.23
C GLN A 122 -17.70 -3.86 -10.72
N ALA A 123 -17.03 -3.31 -9.69
CA ALA A 123 -17.54 -2.21 -8.88
C ALA A 123 -16.94 -0.83 -9.25
N LYS A 124 -16.45 -0.66 -10.49
CA LYS A 124 -15.91 0.63 -10.94
C LYS A 124 -16.93 1.75 -10.71
N ASN A 125 -16.50 2.79 -10.00
CA ASN A 125 -17.31 3.95 -9.61
C ASN A 125 -18.50 3.61 -8.69
N ILE A 126 -18.38 2.54 -7.90
CA ILE A 126 -19.38 2.16 -6.89
C ILE A 126 -18.77 2.31 -5.49
N THR A 127 -19.48 3.03 -4.63
CA THR A 127 -19.18 3.10 -3.21
C THR A 127 -20.19 2.25 -2.43
N PHE A 128 -19.71 1.20 -1.76
CA PHE A 128 -20.46 0.45 -0.75
C PHE A 128 -20.29 1.18 0.59
N ASN A 129 -21.35 1.86 1.04
CA ASN A 129 -21.30 2.73 2.20
C ASN A 129 -22.08 2.11 3.37
N GLY A 130 -21.43 1.82 4.49
CA GLY A 130 -22.09 1.28 5.68
C GLY A 130 -22.79 2.32 6.57
N ALA A 131 -22.78 3.59 6.17
CA ALA A 131 -23.44 4.72 6.82
C ALA A 131 -23.14 4.87 8.32
N ASN A 132 -21.96 4.42 8.76
CA ASN A 132 -21.53 4.30 10.16
C ASN A 132 -22.48 3.45 11.04
N LYS A 133 -23.32 2.62 10.41
CA LYS A 133 -24.37 1.82 11.04
C LYS A 133 -24.16 0.32 10.84
N SER A 134 -23.55 -0.07 9.72
CA SER A 134 -23.54 -1.46 9.31
C SER A 134 -22.21 -1.93 8.75
N SER A 135 -22.02 -3.24 8.82
CA SER A 135 -21.08 -3.93 7.94
C SER A 135 -21.66 -4.11 6.54
N ILE A 136 -20.81 -4.45 5.56
CA ILE A 136 -21.21 -4.53 4.15
C ILE A 136 -21.43 -5.99 3.73
N PHE A 137 -20.38 -6.81 3.70
CA PHE A 137 -20.46 -8.20 3.24
C PHE A 137 -20.03 -9.20 4.31
N VAL A 138 -20.82 -10.27 4.48
CA VAL A 138 -20.51 -11.38 5.38
C VAL A 138 -20.54 -12.68 4.59
N LEU A 139 -19.36 -13.27 4.37
CA LEU A 139 -19.18 -14.47 3.53
C LEU A 139 -19.06 -15.72 4.40
N ARG A 140 -19.79 -16.78 4.00
CA ARG A 140 -19.77 -18.10 4.64
C ARG A 140 -19.84 -19.23 3.61
N GLY A 141 -19.24 -20.37 3.93
CA GLY A 141 -19.33 -21.59 3.13
C GLY A 141 -18.37 -21.62 1.93
N LYS A 142 -18.57 -22.52 0.96
CA LYS A 142 -17.72 -22.66 -0.24
C LYS A 142 -18.00 -21.54 -1.27
N LEU A 143 -17.81 -20.29 -0.85
CA LEU A 143 -17.96 -19.09 -1.66
C LEU A 143 -16.61 -18.40 -1.84
N ARG A 144 -16.31 -18.02 -3.08
CA ARG A 144 -15.21 -17.14 -3.48
C ARG A 144 -15.81 -15.85 -3.99
N LEU A 145 -15.51 -14.74 -3.34
CA LEU A 145 -15.93 -13.42 -3.81
C LEU A 145 -14.73 -12.66 -4.34
N ILE A 146 -14.85 -12.13 -5.55
CA ILE A 146 -13.87 -11.24 -6.17
C ILE A 146 -14.53 -9.88 -6.34
N ILE A 147 -13.89 -8.81 -5.89
CA ILE A 147 -14.39 -7.44 -6.07
C ILE A 147 -13.29 -6.61 -6.71
N GLN A 148 -13.64 -5.85 -7.76
CA GLN A 148 -12.71 -4.99 -8.47
C GLN A 148 -13.17 -3.53 -8.48
N ASP A 149 -12.24 -2.61 -8.27
CA ASP A 149 -12.39 -1.17 -8.50
C ASP A 149 -13.48 -0.46 -7.65
N GLY A 150 -13.89 -1.07 -6.53
CA GLY A 150 -14.93 -0.55 -5.64
C GLY A 150 -14.39 0.18 -4.41
N GLU A 151 -15.18 1.09 -3.85
CA GLU A 151 -14.91 1.74 -2.57
C GLU A 151 -15.79 1.15 -1.47
N PHE A 152 -15.20 0.89 -0.30
CA PHE A 152 -15.85 0.47 0.93
C PHE A 152 -15.63 1.55 1.98
N SER A 153 -16.67 2.29 2.32
CA SER A 153 -16.52 3.43 3.22
C SER A 153 -17.53 3.47 4.34
N ASN A 154 -17.12 4.05 5.46
CA ASN A 154 -17.96 4.30 6.63
C ASN A 154 -18.70 3.05 7.12
N ALA A 155 -18.11 1.86 6.94
CA ALA A 155 -18.68 0.65 7.49
C ALA A 155 -18.36 0.56 8.97
N ASN A 156 -19.35 0.23 9.79
CA ASN A 156 -19.20 0.23 11.23
C ASN A 156 -19.84 -1.01 11.85
N PHE A 157 -19.00 -1.90 12.38
CA PHE A 157 -19.49 -3.03 13.16
C PHE A 157 -19.64 -2.62 14.63
N LYS A 158 -20.88 -2.61 15.11
CA LYS A 158 -21.23 -2.33 16.51
C LYS A 158 -21.69 -3.59 17.22
N GLY A 159 -21.01 -3.94 18.31
CA GLY A 159 -21.40 -5.05 19.18
C GLY A 159 -21.96 -4.56 20.51
N VAL A 160 -22.94 -5.27 21.09
CA VAL A 160 -23.39 -5.02 22.48
C VAL A 160 -22.62 -5.90 23.48
N SER A 161 -22.30 -7.13 23.11
CA SER A 161 -21.43 -8.04 23.86
C SER A 161 -21.00 -9.22 22.98
N GLN A 162 -19.86 -9.84 23.28
CA GLN A 162 -19.40 -11.05 22.59
C GLN A 162 -20.42 -12.19 22.75
N GLN A 163 -21.05 -12.35 23.92
CA GLN A 163 -22.05 -13.39 24.15
C GLN A 163 -23.25 -13.25 23.21
N ASN A 164 -23.71 -12.02 22.97
CA ASN A 164 -24.81 -11.73 22.05
C ASN A 164 -24.40 -11.91 20.58
N LEU A 165 -23.10 -11.75 20.28
CA LEU A 165 -22.57 -11.91 18.93
C LEU A 165 -22.23 -13.36 18.56
N LYS A 166 -22.04 -14.28 19.52
CA LYS A 166 -21.64 -15.69 19.27
C LYS A 166 -22.55 -16.43 18.28
N ASN A 167 -23.82 -16.05 18.19
CA ASN A 167 -24.82 -16.68 17.32
C ASN A 167 -24.91 -16.06 15.91
N ILE A 168 -24.26 -14.92 15.68
CA ILE A 168 -24.34 -14.15 14.43
C ILE A 168 -22.93 -14.03 13.78
N PHE A 169 -21.87 -13.96 14.60
CA PHE A 169 -20.49 -13.72 14.19
C PHE A 169 -19.51 -14.54 15.02
N ARG A 170 -18.45 -15.03 14.37
CA ARG A 170 -17.30 -15.57 15.10
C ARG A 170 -16.30 -14.50 15.50
N THR A 171 -16.35 -13.30 14.88
CA THR A 171 -15.81 -11.99 15.29
C THR A 171 -15.48 -11.15 14.05
N GLY A 172 -15.68 -9.83 14.14
CA GLY A 172 -16.27 -8.98 13.11
C GLY A 172 -15.32 -8.36 12.08
N GLY A 173 -15.92 -7.91 10.97
CA GLY A 173 -15.32 -7.05 9.96
C GLY A 173 -16.17 -5.78 9.78
N GLY A 174 -15.57 -4.60 9.84
CA GLY A 174 -16.30 -3.35 9.60
C GLY A 174 -16.84 -3.33 8.17
N ALA A 175 -16.02 -3.49 7.13
CA ALA A 175 -16.55 -3.62 5.76
C ALA A 175 -16.88 -5.07 5.36
N ILE A 176 -15.90 -5.98 5.40
CA ILE A 176 -16.06 -7.35 4.93
C ILE A 176 -15.61 -8.35 5.99
N GLU A 177 -16.46 -9.33 6.28
CA GLU A 177 -16.10 -10.49 7.08
C GLU A 177 -16.16 -11.77 6.26
N VAL A 178 -15.11 -12.58 6.34
CA VAL A 178 -14.98 -13.86 5.64
C VAL A 178 -14.76 -14.97 6.67
N SER A 179 -15.58 -16.02 6.62
CA SER A 179 -15.49 -17.13 7.56
C SER A 179 -15.95 -18.45 6.94
N GLN A 180 -15.75 -19.55 7.66
CA GLN A 180 -16.23 -20.87 7.26
C GLN A 180 -17.71 -21.08 7.60
N GLY A 181 -18.41 -21.88 6.78
CA GLY A 181 -19.77 -22.38 7.05
C GLY A 181 -19.76 -23.86 7.41
N GLY A 182 -19.59 -24.19 8.69
CA GLY A 182 -19.17 -25.54 9.10
C GLY A 182 -17.71 -25.79 8.63
N PRO A 183 -17.35 -26.96 8.07
CA PRO A 183 -15.99 -27.26 7.58
C PRO A 183 -15.64 -26.59 6.22
N ARG A 184 -16.39 -25.57 5.79
CA ARG A 184 -16.35 -25.02 4.42
C ARG A 184 -15.85 -23.58 4.42
N PRO A 185 -14.56 -23.32 4.22
CA PRO A 185 -14.01 -21.97 4.23
C PRO A 185 -14.39 -21.18 2.96
N SER A 186 -14.69 -19.90 3.15
CA SER A 186 -14.82 -18.93 2.05
C SER A 186 -13.48 -18.30 1.68
N ALA A 187 -13.42 -17.65 0.53
CA ALA A 187 -12.27 -16.85 0.11
C ALA A 187 -12.70 -15.48 -0.44
N LEU A 188 -11.82 -14.50 -0.30
CA LEU A 188 -12.01 -13.13 -0.76
C LEU A 188 -10.81 -12.68 -1.57
N ARG A 189 -11.06 -12.10 -2.73
CA ARG A 189 -10.11 -11.30 -3.49
C ARG A 189 -10.64 -9.90 -3.67
N VAL A 190 -9.84 -8.90 -3.33
CA VAL A 190 -10.11 -7.49 -3.62
C VAL A 190 -9.00 -6.95 -4.49
N ARG A 191 -9.37 -6.26 -5.57
CA ARG A 191 -8.43 -5.71 -6.54
C ARG A 191 -8.76 -4.25 -6.80
N ASN A 192 -7.79 -3.35 -6.68
CA ASN A 192 -7.99 -1.91 -6.90
C ASN A 192 -9.12 -1.31 -6.04
N CYS A 193 -9.39 -1.91 -4.88
CA CYS A 193 -10.44 -1.43 -3.99
C CYS A 193 -9.92 -0.40 -3.00
N GLN A 194 -10.79 0.48 -2.55
CA GLN A 194 -10.50 1.45 -1.49
C GLN A 194 -11.30 1.07 -0.24
N PHE A 195 -10.68 1.14 0.93
CA PHE A 195 -11.28 0.90 2.24
C PHE A 195 -11.05 2.11 3.12
N LEU A 196 -12.06 2.96 3.25
CA LEU A 196 -11.94 4.30 3.83
C LEU A 196 -12.80 4.45 5.09
N ASN A 197 -12.19 4.85 6.20
CA ASN A 197 -12.90 5.19 7.44
C ASN A 197 -13.81 4.06 7.97
N ASN A 198 -13.42 2.79 7.79
CA ASN A 198 -14.18 1.67 8.34
C ASN A 198 -13.77 1.46 9.80
N ASN A 199 -14.75 1.16 10.65
CA ASN A 199 -14.56 1.07 12.09
C ASN A 199 -15.17 -0.21 12.67
N VAL A 200 -14.52 -0.74 13.70
CA VAL A 200 -15.12 -1.73 14.59
C VAL A 200 -15.10 -1.18 16.00
N GLU A 201 -16.28 -0.97 16.56
CA GLU A 201 -16.43 -0.39 17.90
C GLU A 201 -16.02 -1.36 19.00
N HIS A 202 -15.75 -0.76 20.16
CA HIS A 202 -15.45 -1.47 21.40
C HIS A 202 -16.73 -2.11 21.95
N PHE A 203 -16.66 -3.37 22.35
CA PHE A 203 -17.78 -4.07 22.98
C PHE A 203 -17.32 -5.09 24.02
N ARG A 204 -18.21 -5.40 24.97
CA ARG A 204 -17.89 -6.26 26.12
C ARG A 204 -17.51 -7.67 25.70
N GLY A 205 -16.39 -8.18 26.22
CA GLY A 205 -15.91 -9.54 25.96
C GLY A 205 -15.19 -9.70 24.61
N ILE A 206 -14.82 -8.61 23.95
CA ILE A 206 -13.90 -8.67 22.82
C ILE A 206 -12.54 -9.23 23.27
N GLY A 207 -12.07 -10.25 22.56
CA GLY A 207 -10.75 -10.84 22.77
C GLY A 207 -9.69 -10.28 21.82
N GLU A 208 -8.45 -10.68 22.04
CA GLU A 208 -7.30 -10.26 21.24
C GLU A 208 -7.47 -10.68 19.77
N ASN A 209 -7.94 -11.89 19.52
CA ASN A 209 -7.99 -12.51 18.18
C ASN A 209 -9.23 -12.18 17.36
N GLN A 210 -9.86 -11.04 17.63
CA GLN A 210 -11.30 -10.95 17.39
C GLN A 210 -11.78 -9.70 16.67
N ASN A 211 -11.05 -9.01 15.78
CA ASN A 211 -11.64 -8.05 14.82
C ASN A 211 -10.65 -7.58 13.72
N GLY A 212 -11.19 -7.13 12.59
CA GLY A 212 -10.50 -6.32 11.57
C GLY A 212 -11.41 -5.20 11.08
N ALA A 213 -10.94 -3.95 10.95
CA ALA A 213 -11.88 -2.85 10.65
C ALA A 213 -12.36 -2.81 9.20
N ALA A 214 -11.47 -2.99 8.23
CA ALA A 214 -11.88 -3.09 6.83
C ALA A 214 -12.20 -4.54 6.49
N ILE A 215 -11.25 -5.45 6.71
CA ILE A 215 -11.40 -6.87 6.34
C ILE A 215 -11.10 -7.76 7.53
N ARG A 216 -11.98 -8.73 7.75
CA ARG A 216 -11.80 -9.80 8.73
C ARG A 216 -11.77 -11.16 8.05
N LEU A 217 -10.70 -11.91 8.26
CA LEU A 217 -10.52 -13.28 7.75
C LEU A 217 -10.48 -14.28 8.90
N ASN A 218 -11.42 -15.23 8.93
CA ASN A 218 -11.52 -16.23 9.99
C ASN A 218 -11.03 -17.61 9.53
N THR A 219 -11.24 -18.62 10.38
CA THR A 219 -10.71 -19.99 10.22
C THR A 219 -10.83 -20.55 8.80
N GLY A 220 -9.71 -21.02 8.27
CA GLY A 220 -9.58 -21.70 6.98
C GLY A 220 -9.70 -20.79 5.75
N THR A 221 -9.97 -19.50 5.92
CA THR A 221 -10.26 -18.60 4.79
C THR A 221 -9.01 -18.17 4.04
N THR A 222 -9.16 -17.79 2.77
CA THR A 222 -8.09 -17.23 1.95
C THR A 222 -8.39 -15.78 1.61
N GLY A 223 -7.41 -14.89 1.80
CA GLY A 223 -7.50 -13.48 1.44
C GLY A 223 -6.44 -13.08 0.43
N GLU A 224 -6.86 -12.37 -0.61
CA GLU A 224 -5.99 -11.79 -1.64
C GLU A 224 -6.33 -10.30 -1.81
N VAL A 225 -5.33 -9.44 -1.65
CA VAL A 225 -5.47 -7.99 -1.64
C VAL A 225 -4.48 -7.40 -2.63
N PHE A 226 -4.98 -6.91 -3.76
CA PHE A 226 -4.14 -6.48 -4.87
C PHE A 226 -4.43 -5.02 -5.20
N GLY A 227 -3.43 -4.13 -5.17
CA GLY A 227 -3.59 -2.74 -5.60
C GLY A 227 -4.57 -1.93 -4.75
N CYS A 228 -4.81 -2.31 -3.50
CA CYS A 228 -5.86 -1.72 -2.68
C CYS A 228 -5.33 -0.60 -1.77
N THR A 229 -6.21 0.31 -1.36
CA THR A 229 -5.89 1.35 -0.37
C THR A 229 -6.72 1.15 0.89
N PHE A 230 -6.07 1.13 2.04
CA PHE A 230 -6.69 1.09 3.36
C PHE A 230 -6.34 2.37 4.09
N LYS A 231 -7.32 3.26 4.25
CA LYS A 231 -7.11 4.57 4.85
C LYS A 231 -8.02 4.83 6.05
N ASN A 232 -7.43 5.31 7.14
CA ASN A 232 -8.13 5.74 8.35
C ASN A 232 -9.07 4.68 8.95
N ASN A 233 -8.76 3.39 8.77
CA ASN A 233 -9.58 2.32 9.34
C ASN A 233 -9.18 2.10 10.81
N ARG A 234 -10.15 1.71 11.65
CA ARG A 234 -9.97 1.62 13.10
C ARG A 234 -10.62 0.38 13.71
N ALA A 235 -9.84 -0.42 14.43
CA ALA A 235 -10.36 -1.53 15.23
C ALA A 235 -9.46 -1.82 16.43
N VAL A 236 -9.91 -2.72 17.29
CA VAL A 236 -9.22 -3.04 18.56
C VAL A 236 -7.87 -3.71 18.34
N SER A 237 -7.81 -4.71 17.46
CA SER A 237 -6.57 -5.46 17.22
C SER A 237 -6.11 -5.48 15.76
N GLY A 238 -6.98 -5.30 14.76
CA GLY A 238 -6.61 -5.25 13.33
C GLY A 238 -7.15 -4.00 12.65
N GLY A 239 -6.40 -2.89 12.66
CA GLY A 239 -6.91 -1.59 12.21
C GLY A 239 -7.41 -1.57 10.76
N ALA A 240 -6.75 -2.28 9.83
CA ALA A 240 -7.26 -2.51 8.48
C ALA A 240 -7.65 -3.98 8.26
N ILE A 241 -6.71 -4.91 8.43
CA ILE A 241 -6.94 -6.35 8.20
C ILE A 241 -6.68 -7.13 9.49
N GLY A 242 -7.67 -7.89 9.93
CA GLY A 242 -7.57 -8.83 11.05
C GLY A 242 -7.80 -10.27 10.61
N ALA A 243 -6.86 -11.17 10.89
CA ALA A 243 -6.91 -12.57 10.46
C ALA A 243 -6.68 -13.55 11.61
N THR A 244 -7.42 -14.66 11.63
CA THR A 244 -7.26 -15.71 12.64
C THR A 244 -7.46 -17.12 12.07
N SER A 245 -6.45 -17.97 12.23
CA SER A 245 -6.42 -19.36 11.75
C SER A 245 -6.74 -19.50 10.26
N ILE A 246 -6.21 -18.58 9.46
CA ILE A 246 -6.51 -18.52 8.03
C ILE A 246 -5.75 -19.59 7.26
N ASN A 247 -6.17 -19.84 6.03
CA ASN A 247 -5.39 -20.65 5.10
C ASN A 247 -4.22 -19.84 4.54
N LYS A 248 -4.46 -18.64 4.00
CA LYS A 248 -3.45 -17.78 3.35
C LYS A 248 -3.89 -16.31 3.34
N LEU A 249 -2.92 -15.40 3.39
CA LEU A 249 -3.09 -13.98 3.06
C LEU A 249 -1.98 -13.52 2.11
N THR A 250 -2.35 -12.94 0.98
CA THR A 250 -1.43 -12.28 0.03
C THR A 250 -1.83 -10.83 -0.17
N VAL A 251 -0.86 -9.92 -0.10
CA VAL A 251 -1.02 -8.48 -0.32
C VAL A 251 0.01 -8.03 -1.35
N ILE A 252 -0.42 -7.36 -2.42
CA ILE A 252 0.45 -6.89 -3.50
C ILE A 252 0.12 -5.43 -3.81
N ASN A 253 1.14 -4.59 -3.95
CA ASN A 253 1.07 -3.21 -4.45
C ASN A 253 -0.03 -2.37 -3.76
N SER A 254 -0.18 -2.53 -2.46
CA SER A 254 -1.26 -1.89 -1.68
C SER A 254 -0.72 -0.76 -0.80
N VAL A 255 -1.63 0.05 -0.27
CA VAL A 255 -1.31 1.20 0.60
C VAL A 255 -2.11 1.10 1.89
N PHE A 256 -1.42 1.24 3.02
CA PHE A 256 -2.02 1.32 4.35
C PHE A 256 -1.63 2.67 4.96
N ASP A 257 -2.57 3.60 5.03
CA ASP A 257 -2.34 5.00 5.43
C ASP A 257 -3.23 5.39 6.62
N GLY A 258 -2.64 5.75 7.75
CA GLY A 258 -3.41 6.32 8.88
C GLY A 258 -4.33 5.33 9.61
N ASN A 259 -4.13 4.01 9.48
CA ASN A 259 -4.97 3.04 10.18
C ASN A 259 -4.60 2.96 11.67
N LEU A 260 -5.57 2.60 12.52
CA LEU A 260 -5.44 2.62 13.97
C LEU A 260 -5.84 1.28 14.62
N SER A 261 -4.92 0.69 15.40
CA SER A 261 -5.22 -0.37 16.36
C SER A 261 -5.35 0.21 17.77
N ASN A 262 -6.56 0.27 18.29
CA ASN A 262 -6.86 1.05 19.50
C ASN A 262 -7.14 0.22 20.76
N GLY A 263 -6.76 -1.06 20.81
CA GLY A 263 -6.85 -1.89 22.02
C GLY A 263 -6.07 -1.31 23.20
N TYR A 264 -6.49 -1.64 24.42
CA TYR A 264 -5.82 -1.26 25.66
C TYR A 264 -6.14 -2.24 26.79
N GLU A 265 -5.39 -2.17 27.89
CA GLU A 265 -5.74 -2.79 29.18
C GLU A 265 -6.45 -1.73 30.03
N SER A 266 -7.63 -2.05 30.57
CA SER A 266 -8.47 -1.08 31.29
C SER A 266 -8.26 -1.19 32.80
N THR A 267 -8.27 -0.06 33.50
CA THR A 267 -8.18 -0.05 34.97
C THR A 267 -9.52 -0.18 35.67
N THR A 268 -10.62 0.18 35.01
CA THR A 268 -11.98 0.18 35.60
C THR A 268 -13.06 -0.41 34.70
N GLY A 269 -12.69 -0.85 33.49
CA GLY A 269 -13.62 -1.33 32.46
C GLY A 269 -13.39 -2.79 32.05
N TYR A 270 -14.04 -3.18 30.96
CA TYR A 270 -14.00 -4.55 30.43
C TYR A 270 -12.95 -4.76 29.33
N MET A 271 -12.22 -3.71 28.93
CA MET A 271 -11.30 -3.77 27.81
C MET A 271 -9.93 -4.25 28.26
N ASN A 272 -9.58 -5.49 27.93
CA ASN A 272 -8.28 -6.09 28.25
C ASN A 272 -7.69 -6.73 27.00
N VAL A 273 -7.33 -5.90 26.01
CA VAL A 273 -6.71 -6.34 24.75
C VAL A 273 -5.35 -5.66 24.62
N VAL A 274 -4.30 -6.43 24.89
CA VAL A 274 -2.90 -5.97 24.86
C VAL A 274 -2.18 -6.30 23.55
N GLU A 275 -2.93 -6.87 22.61
CA GLU A 275 -2.48 -7.35 21.32
C GLU A 275 -3.09 -6.49 20.20
N GLY A 276 -2.32 -6.19 19.15
CA GLY A 276 -2.87 -5.39 18.05
C GLY A 276 -1.84 -4.92 17.03
N ALA A 277 -2.28 -4.80 15.78
CA ALA A 277 -1.58 -4.22 14.65
C ALA A 277 -2.52 -3.35 13.82
N ALA A 278 -2.09 -2.13 13.49
CA ALA A 278 -2.98 -1.17 12.85
C ALA A 278 -3.18 -1.43 11.35
N ALA A 279 -2.20 -1.99 10.66
CA ALA A 279 -2.36 -2.39 9.26
C ALA A 279 -2.83 -3.85 9.17
N ILE A 280 -1.98 -4.81 9.53
CA ILE A 280 -2.24 -6.24 9.31
C ILE A 280 -1.92 -7.03 10.57
N ARG A 281 -2.93 -7.70 11.12
CA ARG A 281 -2.76 -8.67 12.21
C ARG A 281 -3.16 -10.06 11.76
N VAL A 282 -2.25 -11.02 11.88
CA VAL A 282 -2.50 -12.44 11.58
C VAL A 282 -2.14 -13.32 12.77
N ASP A 283 -3.16 -13.86 13.43
CA ASP A 283 -3.00 -14.95 14.40
C ASP A 283 -3.18 -16.27 13.67
N ARG A 284 -2.09 -17.00 13.43
CA ARG A 284 -2.03 -18.31 12.76
C ARG A 284 -2.45 -18.31 11.29
N THR A 285 -1.64 -18.99 10.52
CA THR A 285 -1.89 -19.25 9.10
C THR A 285 -1.40 -20.65 8.74
N SER A 286 -2.00 -21.28 7.72
CA SER A 286 -1.56 -22.57 7.19
C SER A 286 -0.47 -22.44 6.12
N LEU A 287 -0.59 -21.40 5.28
CA LEU A 287 0.33 -21.02 4.22
C LEU A 287 0.92 -19.63 4.53
N PRO A 288 2.02 -19.23 3.86
CA PRO A 288 2.69 -17.98 4.18
C PRO A 288 1.77 -16.76 4.10
N VAL A 289 2.03 -15.77 4.96
CA VAL A 289 1.57 -14.39 4.77
C VAL A 289 2.56 -13.71 3.84
N GLU A 290 2.09 -13.17 2.73
CA GLU A 290 2.93 -12.62 1.67
C GLU A 290 2.57 -11.16 1.38
N ILE A 291 3.57 -10.27 1.37
CA ILE A 291 3.38 -8.83 1.21
C ILE A 291 4.44 -8.30 0.25
N TYR A 292 4.01 -7.73 -0.88
CA TYR A 292 4.88 -7.24 -1.96
C TYR A 292 4.55 -5.80 -2.35
N GLY A 293 5.56 -4.97 -2.63
CA GLY A 293 5.35 -3.65 -3.25
C GLY A 293 4.48 -2.69 -2.43
N THR A 294 4.35 -2.91 -1.12
CA THR A 294 3.30 -2.32 -0.29
C THR A 294 3.83 -1.21 0.62
N THR A 295 3.08 -0.12 0.72
CA THR A 295 3.47 1.04 1.53
C THR A 295 2.61 1.15 2.79
N PHE A 296 3.26 1.40 3.92
CA PHE A 296 2.68 1.58 5.24
C PHE A 296 3.10 2.93 5.81
N THR A 297 2.18 3.89 5.80
CA THR A 297 2.41 5.25 6.29
C THR A 297 1.49 5.60 7.44
N LYS A 298 2.03 6.24 8.47
CA LYS A 298 1.23 6.87 9.54
C LYS A 298 0.24 5.93 10.24
N ASN A 299 0.50 4.62 10.20
CA ASN A 299 -0.31 3.66 10.94
C ASN A 299 0.10 3.73 12.41
N ALA A 300 -0.87 3.55 13.31
CA ALA A 300 -0.65 3.79 14.73
C ALA A 300 -1.33 2.77 15.63
N ALA A 301 -0.72 2.48 16.76
CA ALA A 301 -1.34 1.61 17.75
C ALA A 301 -1.14 2.08 19.19
N ASN A 302 -2.13 1.77 20.03
CA ASN A 302 -2.07 1.98 21.47
C ASN A 302 -1.19 0.94 22.18
N VAL A 303 -1.11 -0.27 21.63
CA VAL A 303 -0.42 -1.41 22.23
C VAL A 303 0.31 -2.19 21.15
N LYS A 304 1.37 -2.88 21.55
CA LYS A 304 2.13 -3.84 20.76
C LYS A 304 2.74 -3.33 19.45
N VAL A 305 2.02 -3.23 18.33
CA VAL A 305 2.61 -2.82 17.04
C VAL A 305 1.75 -1.89 16.19
N SER A 306 2.40 -0.96 15.49
CA SER A 306 1.73 0.00 14.61
C SER A 306 1.42 -0.55 13.22
N VAL A 307 2.10 -1.59 12.73
CA VAL A 307 1.93 -2.04 11.34
C VAL A 307 1.54 -3.51 11.22
N ILE A 308 2.48 -4.44 11.42
CA ILE A 308 2.28 -5.87 11.18
C ILE A 308 2.51 -6.68 12.45
N GLU A 309 1.53 -7.51 12.80
CA GLU A 309 1.74 -8.61 13.72
C GLU A 309 1.43 -9.94 13.04
N VAL A 310 2.39 -10.87 13.10
CA VAL A 310 2.16 -12.25 12.67
C VAL A 310 2.61 -13.22 13.77
N PHE A 311 1.65 -13.99 14.27
CA PHE A 311 1.85 -15.04 15.26
C PHE A 311 1.69 -16.42 14.60
N ILE A 312 2.73 -17.25 14.64
CA ILE A 312 2.72 -18.58 14.03
C ILE A 312 2.51 -19.66 15.09
N ARG A 313 1.50 -20.48 14.84
CA ARG A 313 1.15 -21.66 15.63
C ARG A 313 0.32 -22.62 14.77
N PRO A 314 0.43 -23.95 14.96
CA PRO A 314 -0.30 -24.92 14.15
C PRO A 314 -1.84 -24.81 14.21
N ILE A 315 -2.52 -25.26 13.15
CA ILE A 315 -3.99 -25.22 13.02
C ILE A 315 -4.57 -26.63 12.71
N PRO A 316 -5.17 -27.36 13.68
CA PRO A 316 -5.28 -27.04 15.10
C PRO A 316 -3.93 -27.22 15.83
N GLU A 317 -3.91 -26.89 17.11
CA GLU A 317 -2.73 -27.09 17.96
C GLU A 317 -2.24 -28.55 17.90
N GLY A 318 -0.92 -28.73 17.87
CA GLY A 318 -0.28 -30.05 17.77
C GLY A 318 -0.24 -30.65 16.35
N SER A 319 -0.92 -30.03 15.37
CA SER A 319 -0.89 -30.49 13.99
C SER A 319 0.40 -30.08 13.25
N GLN A 320 0.58 -30.63 12.03
CA GLN A 320 1.61 -30.18 11.10
C GLN A 320 1.13 -29.07 10.14
N ASN A 321 -0.04 -28.48 10.40
CA ASN A 321 -0.62 -27.49 9.51
C ASN A 321 -0.18 -26.07 9.90
N TYR A 322 0.95 -25.66 9.34
CA TYR A 322 1.57 -24.33 9.43
C TYR A 322 2.63 -24.20 8.32
N PRO A 323 3.08 -22.98 7.96
CA PRO A 323 4.10 -22.79 6.94
C PRO A 323 5.41 -23.45 7.36
N LYS A 324 6.08 -24.16 6.44
CA LYS A 324 7.30 -24.93 6.77
C LYS A 324 8.61 -24.20 6.44
N ALA A 325 8.62 -23.42 5.37
CA ALA A 325 9.81 -22.70 4.91
C ALA A 325 9.80 -21.26 5.41
N ASN A 326 9.01 -20.39 4.77
CA ASN A 326 8.76 -19.02 5.20
C ASN A 326 7.33 -18.92 5.73
N ALA A 327 7.13 -18.27 6.87
CA ALA A 327 5.79 -17.98 7.38
C ALA A 327 5.33 -16.55 7.07
N LEU A 328 6.27 -15.63 6.98
CA LEU A 328 6.05 -14.23 6.59
C LEU A 328 7.07 -13.85 5.52
N ILE A 329 6.58 -13.38 4.38
CA ILE A 329 7.38 -12.84 3.28
C ILE A 329 6.99 -11.38 3.10
N ILE A 330 7.97 -10.50 3.19
CA ILE A 330 7.82 -9.06 2.92
C ILE A 330 8.91 -8.68 1.93
N ASP A 331 8.53 -8.08 0.82
CA ASP A 331 9.47 -7.67 -0.22
C ASP A 331 9.04 -6.36 -0.87
N ASP A 332 10.01 -5.50 -1.19
CA ASP A 332 9.78 -4.20 -1.82
C ASP A 332 8.75 -3.33 -1.09
N CYS A 333 8.86 -3.25 0.25
CA CYS A 333 7.89 -2.54 1.08
C CYS A 333 8.47 -1.30 1.76
N ILE A 334 7.62 -0.31 2.01
CA ILE A 334 8.00 0.94 2.68
C ILE A 334 7.21 1.09 3.98
N PHE A 335 7.92 1.29 5.08
CA PHE A 335 7.39 1.56 6.42
C PHE A 335 7.86 2.95 6.84
N ARG A 336 6.98 3.95 6.77
CA ARG A 336 7.35 5.33 7.05
C ARG A 336 6.41 6.03 8.02
N GLU A 337 6.98 6.80 8.95
CA GLU A 337 6.20 7.66 9.87
C GLU A 337 5.12 6.91 10.67
N ASN A 338 5.27 5.60 10.88
CA ASN A 338 4.34 4.83 11.71
C ASN A 338 4.64 5.12 13.18
N PHE A 339 3.62 5.17 14.02
CA PHE A 339 3.80 5.75 15.35
C PHE A 339 3.04 5.09 16.50
N TYR A 340 3.48 5.41 17.71
CA TYR A 340 2.80 5.04 18.93
C TYR A 340 1.63 6.00 19.18
N ASN A 341 0.39 5.50 19.15
CA ASN A 341 -0.80 6.35 19.36
C ASN A 341 -0.94 6.85 20.81
N ASN A 342 -0.19 6.25 21.75
CA ASN A 342 -0.12 6.70 23.14
C ASN A 342 -1.49 6.85 23.81
N TYR A 343 -2.44 5.96 23.49
CA TYR A 343 -3.79 5.97 24.07
C TYR A 343 -4.56 7.28 23.84
N ALA A 344 -4.24 8.02 22.78
CA ALA A 344 -4.98 9.23 22.43
C ALA A 344 -6.48 8.95 22.34
N GLY A 345 -7.27 9.72 23.10
CA GLY A 345 -8.73 9.57 23.17
C GLY A 345 -9.24 8.44 24.07
N VAL A 346 -8.39 7.83 24.90
CA VAL A 346 -8.78 6.78 25.86
C VAL A 346 -8.56 7.25 27.30
N SER A 347 -9.58 7.12 28.15
CA SER A 347 -9.50 7.28 29.61
C SER A 347 -9.45 5.91 30.30
N ASN A 348 -8.90 5.83 31.51
CA ASN A 348 -8.86 4.60 32.34
C ASN A 348 -8.14 3.41 31.68
N PHE A 349 -6.92 3.66 31.20
CA PHE A 349 -6.04 2.64 30.65
C PHE A 349 -4.85 2.39 31.58
N LYS A 350 -4.37 1.15 31.56
CA LYS A 350 -3.05 0.76 32.04
C LYS A 350 -2.12 0.73 30.83
N ARG A 351 -1.00 1.42 30.96
CA ARG A 351 0.03 1.45 29.91
C ARG A 351 0.68 0.07 29.84
N VAL A 352 0.70 -0.49 28.64
CA VAL A 352 1.35 -1.77 28.34
C VAL A 352 2.41 -1.58 27.25
N PHE A 353 3.13 -2.67 26.99
CA PHE A 353 4.26 -2.68 26.09
C PHE A 353 3.88 -2.28 24.64
N PHE A 354 4.75 -1.48 24.01
CA PHE A 354 4.72 -1.16 22.58
C PHE A 354 6.09 -1.43 21.97
N ALA A 355 6.14 -2.24 20.92
CA ALA A 355 7.35 -2.58 20.19
C ALA A 355 7.70 -1.50 19.14
N GLY A 356 6.87 -1.37 18.11
CA GLY A 356 7.14 -0.54 16.93
C GLY A 356 6.38 -1.06 15.72
N CYS A 357 7.02 -1.20 14.56
CA CYS A 357 6.33 -1.49 13.31
C CYS A 357 5.89 -2.95 13.17
N ILE A 358 6.80 -3.90 13.42
CA ILE A 358 6.60 -5.32 13.16
C ILE A 358 6.91 -6.16 14.39
N VAL A 359 6.02 -7.10 14.71
CA VAL A 359 6.30 -8.22 15.61
C VAL A 359 6.03 -9.51 14.86
N PHE A 360 7.08 -10.32 14.73
CA PHE A 360 7.00 -11.67 14.18
C PHE A 360 7.40 -12.69 15.24
N HIS A 361 6.46 -13.57 15.58
CA HIS A 361 6.66 -14.49 16.69
C HIS A 361 5.99 -15.83 16.48
N SER A 362 6.53 -16.84 17.16
CA SER A 362 5.99 -18.20 17.20
C SER A 362 5.82 -18.65 18.64
N GLY A 363 4.78 -19.45 18.90
CA GLY A 363 4.55 -20.00 20.23
C GLY A 363 3.48 -21.09 20.23
N GLY A 364 3.66 -22.09 21.09
CA GLY A 364 2.70 -23.17 21.33
C GLY A 364 2.23 -23.15 22.78
N ALA A 365 1.36 -24.09 23.17
CA ALA A 365 0.86 -24.18 24.55
C ALA A 365 1.99 -24.34 25.58
N SER A 366 3.07 -25.04 25.20
CA SER A 366 4.28 -25.25 26.00
C SER A 366 5.35 -24.18 25.84
N GLY A 367 5.14 -23.17 24.97
CA GLY A 367 6.13 -22.15 24.64
C GLY A 367 7.35 -22.63 23.85
N SER A 368 7.44 -23.93 23.51
CA SER A 368 8.60 -24.53 22.82
C SER A 368 8.46 -24.61 21.30
N PHE A 369 7.29 -24.27 20.75
CA PHE A 369 7.05 -24.36 19.31
C PHE A 369 7.94 -23.41 18.51
N GLN A 370 8.57 -23.95 17.47
CA GLN A 370 9.42 -23.22 16.53
C GLN A 370 8.69 -23.14 15.20
N GLY A 371 8.18 -21.95 14.86
CA GLY A 371 7.57 -21.72 13.55
C GLY A 371 8.60 -21.54 12.45
N ALA A 372 8.13 -21.47 11.20
CA ALA A 372 8.96 -21.14 10.05
C ALA A 372 9.48 -19.70 10.10
N LYS A 373 10.53 -19.40 9.32
CA LYS A 373 11.23 -18.11 9.37
C LYS A 373 10.44 -16.96 8.73
N MET A 374 10.86 -15.73 9.03
CA MET A 374 10.49 -14.54 8.24
C MET A 374 11.54 -14.32 7.14
N LYS A 375 11.09 -13.95 5.94
CA LYS A 375 11.93 -13.40 4.87
C LYS A 375 11.51 -11.95 4.61
N LEU A 376 12.44 -11.02 4.78
CA LEU A 376 12.23 -9.59 4.57
C LEU A 376 13.30 -9.06 3.63
N THR A 377 12.90 -8.57 2.46
CA THR A 377 13.83 -8.13 1.43
C THR A 377 13.46 -6.77 0.85
N ASN A 378 14.46 -6.05 0.33
CA ASN A 378 14.28 -4.83 -0.47
C ASN A 378 13.36 -3.78 0.19
N SER A 379 13.38 -3.69 1.53
CA SER A 379 12.37 -2.92 2.28
C SER A 379 13.00 -1.80 3.10
N VAL A 380 12.22 -0.73 3.30
CA VAL A 380 12.69 0.50 3.94
C VAL A 380 11.87 0.81 5.18
N PHE A 381 12.55 1.09 6.28
CA PHE A 381 12.00 1.62 7.52
C PHE A 381 12.57 3.01 7.75
N ASP A 382 11.72 4.03 7.83
CA ASP A 382 12.14 5.43 7.88
C ASP A 382 11.24 6.25 8.80
N ASP A 383 11.83 7.07 9.67
CA ASP A 383 11.11 8.00 10.55
C ASP A 383 9.98 7.36 11.38
N ASN A 384 10.10 6.06 11.70
CA ASN A 384 9.11 5.38 12.51
C ASN A 384 9.36 5.64 14.00
N VAL A 385 8.27 5.89 14.73
CA VAL A 385 8.28 5.99 16.19
C VAL A 385 8.05 4.62 16.82
N VAL A 386 9.04 4.13 17.56
CA VAL A 386 9.09 2.80 18.15
C VAL A 386 9.26 2.87 19.67
N GLY A 387 8.68 1.93 20.41
CA GLY A 387 8.96 1.80 21.85
C GLY A 387 10.26 1.03 22.10
N GLN A 388 10.51 -0.01 21.30
CA GLN A 388 11.68 -0.86 21.38
C GLN A 388 12.46 -0.93 20.06
N ALA A 389 11.79 -1.23 18.95
CA ALA A 389 12.43 -1.43 17.64
C ALA A 389 11.44 -1.37 16.47
N ASN A 390 11.93 -1.10 15.26
CA ASN A 390 11.10 -1.23 14.05
C ASN A 390 10.60 -2.68 13.91
N ILE A 391 11.47 -3.65 14.17
CA ILE A 391 11.13 -5.06 14.07
C ILE A 391 11.55 -5.77 15.35
N ARG A 392 10.61 -6.47 15.99
CA ARG A 392 10.89 -7.42 17.07
C ARG A 392 10.63 -8.85 16.60
N ILE A 393 11.64 -9.71 16.78
CA ILE A 393 11.65 -11.08 16.27
C ILE A 393 11.79 -12.08 17.42
N ILE A 394 10.89 -13.05 17.45
CA ILE A 394 10.92 -14.23 18.34
C ILE A 394 10.87 -15.49 17.45
N ASN A 395 11.80 -15.55 16.49
CA ASN A 395 11.86 -16.61 15.48
C ASN A 395 13.15 -16.56 14.64
N ASP A 396 13.32 -17.52 13.74
CA ASP A 396 14.34 -17.46 12.68
C ASP A 396 13.97 -16.43 11.60
N PHE A 397 14.97 -15.88 10.92
CA PHE A 397 14.76 -14.83 9.92
C PHE A 397 15.84 -14.77 8.84
N GLU A 398 15.52 -14.12 7.73
CA GLU A 398 16.43 -13.70 6.67
C GLU A 398 16.05 -12.27 6.29
N ILE A 399 16.95 -11.32 6.52
CA ILE A 399 16.77 -9.90 6.18
C ILE A 399 17.85 -9.51 5.19
N ALA A 400 17.46 -9.01 4.01
CA ALA A 400 18.44 -8.60 3.01
C ALA A 400 18.03 -7.34 2.24
N ASN A 401 19.01 -6.54 1.81
CA ASN A 401 18.78 -5.31 1.04
C ASN A 401 17.78 -4.37 1.72
N CYS A 402 17.82 -4.27 3.05
CA CYS A 402 16.89 -3.46 3.81
C CYS A 402 17.55 -2.23 4.41
N ILE A 403 16.81 -1.13 4.45
CA ILE A 403 17.25 0.13 5.06
C ILE A 403 16.45 0.35 6.33
N PHE A 404 17.16 0.56 7.45
CA PHE A 404 16.60 1.00 8.73
C PHE A 404 17.17 2.36 9.05
N ALA A 405 16.34 3.40 8.95
CA ALA A 405 16.80 4.75 9.09
C ALA A 405 15.93 5.64 9.96
N ASN A 406 16.60 6.61 10.60
CA ASN A 406 15.98 7.69 11.37
C ASN A 406 14.98 7.17 12.42
N THR A 407 15.27 6.04 13.07
CA THR A 407 14.36 5.43 14.05
C THR A 407 14.16 6.37 15.23
N GLN A 408 12.90 6.68 15.55
CA GLN A 408 12.53 7.57 16.66
C GLN A 408 12.08 6.73 17.86
N TYR A 409 12.72 6.91 19.02
CA TYR A 409 12.40 6.11 20.20
C TYR A 409 11.50 6.87 21.18
N THR A 410 10.38 6.25 21.58
CA THR A 410 9.50 6.88 22.58
C THR A 410 10.17 6.96 23.95
N THR A 411 9.82 7.99 24.71
CA THR A 411 10.27 8.18 26.11
C THR A 411 9.38 7.48 27.13
N TYR A 412 8.15 7.12 26.74
CA TYR A 412 7.09 6.65 27.65
C TYR A 412 7.06 5.14 27.91
N VAL A 413 7.81 4.36 27.13
CA VAL A 413 7.88 2.90 27.31
C VAL A 413 9.19 2.59 28.01
N ASP A 414 9.13 1.92 29.17
CA ASP A 414 10.29 1.38 29.90
C ASP A 414 10.86 0.15 29.16
N ALA A 415 11.24 0.34 27.90
CA ALA A 415 12.07 -0.58 27.16
C ALA A 415 13.50 -0.01 27.19
N PRO A 416 14.31 -0.29 28.23
CA PRO A 416 15.68 0.22 28.34
C PRO A 416 16.60 -0.33 27.24
N GLN A 417 16.16 -1.37 26.54
CA GLN A 417 16.92 -2.07 25.51
C GLN A 417 16.24 -1.84 24.17
N GLN A 418 16.74 -0.85 23.46
CA GLN A 418 16.21 -0.39 22.17
C GLN A 418 17.17 -0.77 21.05
N GLY A 419 16.69 -0.75 19.80
CA GLY A 419 17.51 -0.95 18.60
C GLY A 419 16.66 -0.80 17.35
N ALA A 420 17.24 -0.66 16.16
CA ALA A 420 16.46 -0.66 14.91
C ALA A 420 15.75 -2.00 14.71
N VAL A 421 16.44 -3.10 15.06
CA VAL A 421 15.92 -4.46 15.12
C VAL A 421 16.20 -5.07 16.49
N PHE A 422 15.19 -5.75 17.04
CA PHE A 422 15.27 -6.43 18.32
C PHE A 422 15.08 -7.95 18.16
N LEU A 423 16.13 -8.72 18.45
CA LEU A 423 16.10 -10.17 18.42
C LEU A 423 15.91 -10.71 19.83
N GLN A 424 14.68 -11.04 20.17
CA GLN A 424 14.38 -11.62 21.48
C GLN A 424 14.82 -13.09 21.55
N LYS A 425 14.57 -13.85 20.48
CA LYS A 425 14.96 -15.26 20.38
C LYS A 425 15.15 -15.67 18.92
N VAL A 426 16.19 -16.45 18.67
CA VAL A 426 16.51 -17.08 17.38
C VAL A 426 16.69 -18.58 17.63
N PHE A 427 16.00 -19.42 16.87
CA PHE A 427 15.96 -20.86 17.13
C PHE A 427 17.16 -21.57 16.49
N LYS A 428 17.26 -21.51 15.16
CA LYS A 428 18.32 -22.16 14.38
C LYS A 428 19.30 -21.14 13.80
N GLY A 429 18.80 -20.03 13.27
CA GLY A 429 19.66 -19.08 12.57
C GLY A 429 18.93 -17.83 12.08
N GLY A 430 19.72 -16.78 11.89
CA GLY A 430 19.27 -15.51 11.32
C GLY A 430 20.36 -14.88 10.48
N SER A 431 19.99 -14.09 9.48
CA SER A 431 20.96 -13.36 8.66
C SER A 431 20.52 -11.94 8.34
N PHE A 432 21.50 -11.04 8.32
CA PHE A 432 21.43 -9.73 7.69
C PHE A 432 22.44 -9.69 6.55
N ASN A 433 21.99 -9.40 5.34
CA ASN A 433 22.87 -9.29 4.17
C ASN A 433 22.58 -8.00 3.42
N ASN A 434 23.61 -7.19 3.15
CA ASN A 434 23.46 -5.93 2.41
C ASN A 434 22.40 -5.00 3.05
N CYS A 435 22.41 -4.84 4.37
CA CYS A 435 21.48 -3.94 5.05
C CYS A 435 22.16 -2.62 5.41
N THR A 436 21.40 -1.53 5.43
CA THR A 436 21.87 -0.23 5.91
C THR A 436 21.14 0.16 7.18
N PHE A 437 21.89 0.38 8.25
CA PHE A 437 21.42 0.96 9.50
C PHE A 437 21.95 2.40 9.58
N TYR A 438 21.06 3.38 9.46
CA TYR A 438 21.42 4.78 9.29
C TYR A 438 20.68 5.67 10.30
N LYS A 439 21.39 6.21 11.29
CA LYS A 439 20.80 7.13 12.29
C LYS A 439 19.67 6.48 13.11
N ASN A 440 19.99 5.40 13.84
CA ASN A 440 19.05 4.73 14.74
C ASN A 440 19.41 4.98 16.21
N GLU A 441 19.72 6.21 16.57
CA GLU A 441 20.23 6.55 17.91
C GLU A 441 19.15 6.36 18.99
N PRO A 442 19.34 5.40 19.92
CA PRO A 442 18.40 5.16 21.00
C PRO A 442 18.54 6.19 22.11
N ARG A 443 17.64 6.15 23.09
CA ARG A 443 17.76 6.98 24.29
C ARG A 443 19.03 6.66 25.09
N THR A 444 19.48 7.62 25.90
CA THR A 444 20.60 7.47 26.84
C THR A 444 20.41 6.23 27.72
N GLY A 445 21.42 5.35 27.75
CA GLY A 445 21.41 4.11 28.54
C GLY A 445 21.04 2.83 27.77
N ALA A 446 20.60 2.93 26.52
CA ALA A 446 20.42 1.77 25.67
C ALA A 446 21.77 1.13 25.28
N ARG A 447 21.83 -0.20 25.27
CA ARG A 447 23.07 -0.96 25.03
C ARG A 447 23.50 -1.00 23.56
N ALA A 448 22.55 -0.90 22.63
CA ALA A 448 22.82 -0.90 21.19
C ALA A 448 21.82 -0.05 20.43
N SER A 449 22.19 0.46 19.25
CA SER A 449 21.33 1.29 18.40
C SER A 449 20.70 0.54 17.22
N ASP A 450 21.41 -0.43 16.63
CA ASP A 450 20.99 -1.01 15.36
C ASP A 450 20.44 -2.42 15.55
N VAL A 451 21.24 -3.33 16.13
CA VAL A 451 20.80 -4.71 16.41
C VAL A 451 20.95 -5.02 17.90
N MET A 452 19.81 -5.16 18.59
CA MET A 452 19.71 -5.43 20.02
C MET A 452 19.14 -6.83 20.28
N PHE A 453 19.57 -7.49 21.36
CA PHE A 453 19.08 -8.82 21.73
C PHE A 453 19.24 -9.15 23.23
N TRP A 454 18.41 -10.08 23.74
CA TRP A 454 18.47 -10.58 25.13
C TRP A 454 19.24 -11.89 25.29
N ALA A 455 19.09 -12.83 24.34
CA ALA A 455 19.54 -14.21 24.51
C ALA A 455 21.05 -14.39 24.20
N GLY A 456 21.75 -15.14 25.06
CA GLY A 456 23.19 -15.31 25.00
C GLY A 456 23.72 -16.10 23.79
N ASP A 457 22.88 -16.93 23.16
CA ASP A 457 23.25 -17.75 22.00
C ASP A 457 22.97 -17.08 20.65
N VAL A 458 22.37 -15.89 20.63
CA VAL A 458 22.13 -15.12 19.39
C VAL A 458 23.43 -14.86 18.61
N PRO A 459 24.55 -14.45 19.24
CA PRO A 459 25.82 -14.24 18.55
C PRO A 459 26.31 -15.45 17.74
N SER A 460 26.10 -16.69 18.21
CA SER A 460 26.54 -17.90 17.50
C SER A 460 25.57 -18.34 16.41
N LYS A 461 24.35 -17.79 16.36
CA LYS A 461 23.30 -18.16 15.40
C LYS A 461 23.12 -17.15 14.28
N VAL A 462 23.33 -15.86 14.56
CA VAL A 462 23.04 -14.77 13.62
C VAL A 462 24.31 -14.32 12.91
N SER A 463 24.22 -14.12 11.59
CA SER A 463 25.27 -13.49 10.78
C SER A 463 24.87 -12.11 10.29
N VAL A 464 25.86 -11.24 10.13
CA VAL A 464 25.73 -9.97 9.42
C VAL A 464 26.86 -9.81 8.41
N ASN A 465 26.50 -9.61 7.15
CA ASN A 465 27.46 -9.49 6.06
C ASN A 465 27.14 -8.29 5.17
N ASN A 466 28.19 -7.67 4.62
CA ASN A 466 28.11 -6.61 3.61
C ASN A 466 27.19 -5.45 4.01
N SER A 467 27.01 -5.21 5.31
CA SER A 467 26.03 -4.26 5.84
C SER A 467 26.71 -3.00 6.33
N ILE A 468 26.00 -1.87 6.29
CA ILE A 468 26.48 -0.57 6.74
C ILE A 468 25.83 -0.23 8.07
N PHE A 469 26.65 0.15 9.04
CA PHE A 469 26.24 0.72 10.31
C PHE A 469 26.78 2.15 10.40
N TYR A 470 25.88 3.12 10.28
CA TYR A 470 26.18 4.54 10.31
C TYR A 470 25.41 5.22 11.44
N ARG A 471 26.13 5.86 12.35
CA ARG A 471 25.54 6.67 13.42
C ARG A 471 26.05 8.09 13.40
N THR A 472 25.32 8.98 14.05
CA THR A 472 25.67 10.39 14.24
C THR A 472 25.97 10.74 15.69
N THR A 473 25.48 9.96 16.65
CA THR A 473 25.89 10.13 18.06
C THR A 473 27.35 9.69 18.26
N THR A 474 28.12 10.52 18.95
CA THR A 474 29.51 10.23 19.36
C THR A 474 29.58 9.46 20.68
N ASN A 475 28.43 9.11 21.28
CA ASN A 475 28.38 8.38 22.54
C ASN A 475 28.90 6.94 22.36
N THR A 476 30.13 6.70 22.84
CA THR A 476 30.82 5.40 22.75
C THR A 476 30.27 4.35 23.72
N SER A 477 29.44 4.73 24.70
CA SER A 477 28.77 3.77 25.60
C SER A 477 27.65 2.99 24.91
N ILE A 478 27.15 3.49 23.77
CA ILE A 478 26.13 2.83 22.96
C ILE A 478 26.86 2.06 21.86
N ALA A 479 26.65 0.75 21.75
CA ALA A 479 27.17 -0.03 20.64
C ALA A 479 26.27 0.07 19.39
N GLN A 480 26.76 -0.31 18.21
CA GLN A 480 25.89 -0.49 17.03
C GLN A 480 25.13 -1.82 17.12
N VAL A 481 25.83 -2.86 17.58
CA VAL A 481 25.26 -4.18 17.86
C VAL A 481 25.59 -4.56 19.31
N HIS A 482 24.65 -5.18 20.03
CA HIS A 482 24.80 -5.45 21.46
C HIS A 482 26.08 -6.25 21.80
N ARG A 483 26.38 -7.27 20.99
CA ARG A 483 27.64 -8.03 20.98
C ARG A 483 27.94 -8.46 19.54
N SER A 484 29.21 -8.66 19.22
CA SER A 484 29.63 -9.10 17.88
C SER A 484 28.89 -10.36 17.43
N LEU A 485 28.34 -10.32 16.22
CA LEU A 485 27.67 -11.46 15.58
C LEU A 485 28.66 -12.24 14.69
N LYS A 486 28.21 -13.28 13.98
CA LYS A 486 29.02 -13.92 12.92
C LYS A 486 29.05 -13.05 11.66
N GLY A 487 29.94 -13.38 10.74
CA GLY A 487 30.04 -12.73 9.43
C GLY A 487 31.14 -11.67 9.38
N GLY A 488 31.14 -10.85 8.33
CA GLY A 488 32.18 -9.85 8.08
C GLY A 488 31.88 -8.99 6.86
N ASN A 489 32.90 -8.26 6.39
CA ASN A 489 32.80 -7.34 5.24
C ASN A 489 31.76 -6.23 5.42
N ASN A 490 31.51 -5.85 6.68
CA ASN A 490 30.61 -4.76 7.01
C ASN A 490 31.34 -3.41 6.96
N ASN A 491 30.60 -2.31 6.87
CA ASN A 491 31.11 -0.98 7.17
C ASN A 491 30.55 -0.51 8.52
N GLN A 492 31.43 -0.04 9.39
CA GLN A 492 31.09 0.46 10.71
C GLN A 492 31.69 1.85 10.86
N PHE A 493 30.84 2.88 10.86
CA PHE A 493 31.33 4.26 10.88
C PHE A 493 30.51 5.16 11.81
N ILE A 494 31.24 5.96 12.60
CA ILE A 494 30.69 7.00 13.46
C ILE A 494 31.58 8.23 13.28
N PRO A 495 31.05 9.34 12.75
CA PRO A 495 31.82 10.56 12.55
C PRO A 495 32.46 11.05 13.87
N GLY A 496 33.75 11.34 13.84
CA GLY A 496 34.48 11.91 14.98
C GLY A 496 34.81 10.94 16.11
N VAL A 497 34.52 9.64 15.97
CA VAL A 497 34.88 8.61 16.96
C VAL A 497 36.04 7.77 16.46
N ASN A 498 36.99 7.45 17.35
CA ASN A 498 38.04 6.49 17.05
C ASN A 498 37.43 5.07 16.99
N MET A 499 37.25 4.54 15.79
CA MET A 499 36.60 3.24 15.60
C MET A 499 37.37 2.07 16.23
N SER A 500 38.67 2.20 16.54
CA SER A 500 39.42 1.14 17.23
C SER A 500 38.97 0.91 18.67
N THR A 501 38.26 1.86 19.28
CA THR A 501 37.71 1.73 20.64
C THR A 501 36.30 1.14 20.65
N MET A 502 35.70 0.93 19.48
CA MET A 502 34.32 0.45 19.37
C MET A 502 34.29 -1.07 19.26
N VAL A 503 33.29 -1.70 19.87
CA VAL A 503 33.02 -3.12 19.68
C VAL A 503 32.64 -3.38 18.22
N GLN A 504 33.26 -4.38 17.61
CA GLN A 504 32.97 -4.78 16.23
C GLN A 504 31.56 -5.33 16.11
N VAL A 505 30.87 -5.00 15.01
CA VAL A 505 29.51 -5.51 14.74
C VAL A 505 29.48 -7.01 14.45
N ALA A 506 30.58 -7.58 13.96
CA ALA A 506 30.75 -8.99 13.65
C ALA A 506 32.15 -9.47 14.01
N ALA A 507 32.35 -10.79 14.07
CA ALA A 507 33.64 -11.42 14.32
C ALA A 507 34.67 -11.15 13.20
N GLY A 508 34.22 -11.02 11.96
CA GLY A 508 35.04 -10.56 10.85
C GLY A 508 35.24 -9.05 10.89
N ALA A 509 36.37 -8.59 10.33
CA ALA A 509 36.70 -7.17 10.29
C ALA A 509 35.62 -6.33 9.59
N SER A 510 35.43 -5.11 10.10
CA SER A 510 34.60 -4.10 9.46
C SER A 510 35.48 -3.00 8.86
N ASN A 511 35.14 -2.56 7.66
CA ASN A 511 35.68 -1.34 7.08
C ASN A 511 35.20 -0.14 7.94
N THR A 512 36.11 0.76 8.31
CA THR A 512 35.81 1.92 9.16
C THR A 512 35.92 3.25 8.41
N SER A 513 36.04 3.21 7.09
CA SER A 513 36.03 4.39 6.24
C SER A 513 34.64 5.03 6.24
N ASN A 514 34.57 6.35 6.07
CA ASN A 514 33.30 7.05 5.89
C ASN A 514 32.60 6.50 4.64
N PRO A 515 31.37 5.95 4.75
CA PRO A 515 30.64 5.46 3.59
C PRO A 515 30.16 6.59 2.66
N ASN A 516 30.30 7.87 3.04
CA ASN A 516 29.90 9.03 2.24
C ASN A 516 28.45 8.92 1.75
N ILE A 517 27.55 8.39 2.58
CA ILE A 517 26.14 8.21 2.23
C ILE A 517 25.55 9.57 1.86
N GLN A 518 25.04 9.68 0.64
CA GLN A 518 24.32 10.85 0.14
C GLN A 518 22.82 10.58 0.22
N PRO A 519 22.12 11.09 1.23
CA PRO A 519 20.68 10.95 1.32
C PRO A 519 20.01 11.97 0.38
N LYS A 520 19.83 11.62 -0.91
CA LYS A 520 18.95 12.39 -1.81
C LYS A 520 17.48 12.30 -1.34
N SER A 521 17.10 11.09 -0.93
CA SER A 521 15.97 10.71 -0.09
C SER A 521 16.29 9.33 0.52
N ILE A 522 15.61 8.87 1.57
CA ILE A 522 15.95 7.60 2.24
C ILE A 522 15.83 6.37 1.30
N THR A 523 14.93 6.42 0.33
CA THR A 523 14.67 5.37 -0.66
C THR A 523 15.61 5.46 -1.86
N ASN A 524 16.45 6.50 -1.91
CA ASN A 524 17.42 6.75 -2.95
C ASN A 524 18.76 7.18 -2.32
N MET A 525 19.11 6.54 -1.19
CA MET A 525 20.44 6.66 -0.64
C MET A 525 21.43 6.07 -1.63
N CYS A 526 22.58 6.72 -1.78
CA CYS A 526 23.70 6.17 -2.52
C CYS A 526 25.01 6.40 -1.77
N LEU A 527 25.99 5.58 -2.11
CA LEU A 527 27.37 5.64 -1.68
C LEU A 527 28.10 6.71 -2.51
N GLY A 528 28.48 7.84 -1.90
CA GLY A 528 29.34 8.83 -2.55
C GLY A 528 30.68 8.21 -2.98
N THR A 529 31.53 8.91 -3.74
CA THR A 529 32.86 8.38 -4.12
C THR A 529 33.61 7.84 -2.90
N ASN A 530 33.74 6.53 -2.80
CA ASN A 530 34.22 5.83 -1.61
C ASN A 530 35.01 4.57 -1.98
N SER A 531 35.81 4.09 -1.03
CA SER A 531 36.64 2.88 -1.12
C SER A 531 35.88 1.61 -0.70
N LEU A 532 34.55 1.66 -0.70
CA LEU A 532 33.70 0.53 -0.33
C LEU A 532 33.40 -0.33 -1.56
N ALA A 533 33.06 -1.60 -1.33
CA ALA A 533 32.59 -2.46 -2.39
C ALA A 533 31.24 -1.97 -2.94
N GLN A 534 31.07 -2.04 -4.27
CA GLN A 534 29.83 -1.69 -4.93
C GLN A 534 28.64 -2.47 -4.36
N GLY A 535 27.53 -1.77 -4.07
CA GLY A 535 26.30 -2.41 -3.55
C GLY A 535 26.31 -2.69 -2.05
N MET A 536 27.35 -2.27 -1.31
CA MET A 536 27.42 -2.46 0.14
C MET A 536 26.21 -1.82 0.84
N GLY A 537 25.66 -2.51 1.84
CA GLY A 537 24.48 -2.07 2.57
C GLY A 537 23.19 -2.04 1.73
N GLY A 538 23.22 -2.64 0.54
CA GLY A 538 22.09 -2.58 -0.40
C GLY A 538 21.97 -1.21 -1.08
N LEU A 539 23.00 -0.38 -1.00
CA LEU A 539 23.02 0.96 -1.57
C LEU A 539 23.82 0.98 -2.89
N PRO A 540 23.33 1.68 -3.92
CA PRO A 540 24.11 1.93 -5.13
C PRO A 540 25.17 3.02 -4.95
N ASP A 541 26.14 3.07 -5.86
CA ASP A 541 27.13 4.16 -5.93
C ASP A 541 26.54 5.41 -6.59
N CYS A 542 26.89 6.59 -6.07
CA CYS A 542 26.39 7.87 -6.57
C CYS A 542 27.04 8.29 -7.90
N SER A 543 28.23 7.77 -8.22
CA SER A 543 29.03 8.12 -9.41
C SER A 543 28.95 7.09 -10.56
N GLY A 544 28.22 5.99 -10.38
CA GLY A 544 28.01 5.00 -11.44
C GLY A 544 26.86 5.39 -12.36
N GLY A 545 27.15 5.62 -13.64
CA GLY A 545 26.13 5.66 -14.71
C GLY A 545 25.41 4.31 -14.93
N SER A 546 25.81 3.28 -14.21
CA SER A 546 24.99 2.09 -13.98
C SER A 546 24.14 2.32 -12.73
N THR A 547 22.85 2.59 -12.93
CA THR A 547 21.89 2.24 -11.89
C THR A 547 22.15 0.82 -11.43
N PRO A 548 22.03 0.50 -10.12
CA PRO A 548 21.91 -0.90 -9.72
C PRO A 548 20.78 -1.51 -10.56
N PRO A 549 20.83 -2.81 -10.90
CA PRO A 549 19.69 -3.43 -11.56
C PRO A 549 18.45 -3.06 -10.75
N ASP A 550 17.44 -2.48 -11.42
CA ASP A 550 16.12 -2.37 -10.84
C ASP A 550 15.78 -3.76 -10.29
N PRO A 551 15.43 -3.91 -9.00
CA PRO A 551 15.15 -5.20 -8.37
C PRO A 551 14.02 -5.99 -9.07
N SER A 552 13.30 -5.39 -10.00
CA SER A 552 12.26 -6.00 -10.83
C SER A 552 12.65 -6.30 -12.29
N GLY A 553 13.84 -5.88 -12.73
CA GLY A 553 14.32 -6.07 -14.11
C GLY A 553 13.61 -5.22 -15.17
N GLN A 554 12.84 -4.18 -14.79
CA GLN A 554 12.17 -3.24 -15.71
C GLN A 554 12.83 -1.85 -15.65
N LEU A 555 12.84 -1.09 -16.76
CA LEU A 555 13.42 0.27 -16.81
C LEU A 555 12.54 1.38 -16.20
N LEU A 556 11.23 1.19 -16.24
CA LEU A 556 10.20 2.03 -15.65
C LEU A 556 9.24 1.13 -14.88
N ALA A 557 8.99 1.42 -13.60
CA ALA A 557 7.96 0.73 -12.84
C ALA A 557 6.56 0.98 -13.42
N ASN A 558 5.63 0.06 -13.16
CA ASN A 558 4.22 0.31 -13.47
C ASN A 558 3.70 1.47 -12.62
N GLY A 559 3.07 2.46 -13.25
CA GLY A 559 2.64 3.67 -12.54
C GLY A 559 2.10 4.71 -13.48
N THR A 560 1.70 5.86 -12.96
CA THR A 560 1.31 7.02 -13.78
C THR A 560 2.50 7.97 -13.88
N TYR A 561 2.81 8.50 -15.05
CA TYR A 561 4.00 9.30 -15.32
C TYR A 561 3.68 10.56 -16.13
N TYR A 562 4.52 11.58 -15.97
CA TYR A 562 4.67 12.69 -16.90
C TYR A 562 5.84 12.41 -17.84
N PHE A 563 5.64 12.68 -19.13
CA PHE A 563 6.68 12.64 -20.16
C PHE A 563 7.09 14.08 -20.46
N THR A 564 8.20 14.51 -19.89
CA THR A 564 8.65 15.90 -19.93
C THR A 564 9.77 16.06 -20.95
N SER A 565 9.73 17.17 -21.67
CA SER A 565 10.86 17.64 -22.47
C SER A 565 12.13 17.73 -21.63
N ILE A 566 13.29 17.46 -22.24
CA ILE A 566 14.58 17.62 -21.56
C ILE A 566 15.15 19.03 -21.70
N SER A 567 14.59 19.84 -22.62
CA SER A 567 15.10 21.16 -22.98
C SER A 567 14.23 22.31 -22.46
N ASN A 568 12.99 22.00 -22.06
CA ASN A 568 12.07 22.90 -21.40
C ASN A 568 11.14 22.07 -20.49
N ASN A 569 10.28 22.72 -19.71
CA ASN A 569 9.42 22.00 -18.77
C ASN A 569 8.13 21.44 -19.39
N GLN A 570 7.92 21.54 -20.71
CA GLN A 570 6.67 21.09 -21.32
C GLN A 570 6.45 19.58 -21.21
N ARG A 571 5.18 19.17 -21.13
CA ARG A 571 4.76 17.78 -20.97
C ARG A 571 3.97 17.30 -22.18
N MET A 572 4.13 16.01 -22.49
CA MET A 572 3.34 15.32 -23.50
C MET A 572 1.87 15.23 -23.07
N MET A 573 0.98 15.74 -23.91
CA MET A 573 -0.46 15.76 -23.71
C MET A 573 -1.16 15.00 -24.85
N ASP A 574 -2.21 14.25 -24.52
CA ASP A 574 -3.20 13.80 -25.50
C ASP A 574 -4.20 14.95 -25.77
N ASN A 575 -4.05 15.63 -26.91
CA ASN A 575 -4.97 16.66 -27.36
C ASN A 575 -6.10 16.01 -28.16
N ARG A 576 -7.06 15.43 -27.44
CA ARG A 576 -8.09 14.55 -27.99
C ARG A 576 -8.94 15.20 -29.09
N SER A 577 -9.22 16.50 -29.02
CA SER A 577 -10.02 17.21 -30.02
C SER A 577 -9.37 17.27 -31.39
N GLU A 578 -8.05 17.11 -31.46
CA GLU A 578 -7.25 17.16 -32.69
C GLU A 578 -6.74 15.78 -33.12
N ASP A 579 -7.14 14.70 -32.42
CA ASP A 579 -6.60 13.35 -32.65
C ASP A 579 -5.07 13.31 -32.60
N ASN A 580 -4.47 14.12 -31.73
CA ASN A 580 -3.04 14.40 -31.76
C ASN A 580 -2.36 14.36 -30.38
N VAL A 581 -1.09 13.95 -30.34
CA VAL A 581 -0.23 14.06 -29.15
C VAL A 581 0.79 15.17 -29.37
N ARG A 582 0.87 16.10 -28.41
CA ARG A 582 1.75 17.27 -28.51
C ARG A 582 2.35 17.64 -27.16
N MET A 583 3.37 18.49 -27.20
CA MET A 583 3.90 19.13 -26.00
C MET A 583 3.01 20.31 -25.60
N THR A 584 2.96 20.61 -24.32
CA THR A 584 2.28 21.81 -23.79
C THR A 584 2.83 22.15 -22.41
N ASP A 585 2.53 23.35 -21.92
CA ASP A 585 2.99 23.78 -20.60
C ASP A 585 2.44 22.87 -19.49
N PRO A 586 3.23 22.62 -18.43
CA PRO A 586 2.80 21.80 -17.31
C PRO A 586 1.47 22.23 -16.72
N ALA A 587 0.51 21.32 -16.76
CA ALA A 587 -0.73 21.40 -16.01
C ALA A 587 -0.88 20.13 -15.17
N ASN A 588 -1.67 20.18 -14.11
CA ASN A 588 -2.09 18.97 -13.39
C ASN A 588 -3.30 18.30 -14.08
N ALA A 589 -3.38 18.38 -15.41
CA ALA A 589 -4.48 17.86 -16.19
C ALA A 589 -4.27 16.38 -16.50
N ASP A 590 -5.34 15.58 -16.44
CA ASP A 590 -5.26 14.13 -16.68
C ASP A 590 -4.84 13.79 -18.10
N ASN A 591 -5.07 14.69 -19.06
CA ASN A 591 -4.58 14.53 -20.42
C ASN A 591 -3.04 14.69 -20.56
N GLN A 592 -2.32 15.10 -19.51
CA GLN A 592 -0.84 15.09 -19.46
C GLN A 592 -0.27 13.89 -18.69
N LYS A 593 -1.12 13.05 -18.10
CA LYS A 593 -0.71 11.92 -17.26
C LYS A 593 -0.82 10.63 -18.06
N TRP A 594 0.18 9.77 -17.95
CA TRP A 594 0.27 8.54 -18.74
C TRP A 594 0.52 7.35 -17.83
N VAL A 595 -0.41 6.41 -17.78
CA VAL A 595 -0.22 5.12 -17.11
C VAL A 595 0.75 4.29 -17.95
N VAL A 596 1.94 4.07 -17.40
CA VAL A 596 2.99 3.21 -17.92
C VAL A 596 2.74 1.80 -17.40
N ASN A 597 2.63 0.85 -18.33
CA ASN A 597 2.52 -0.58 -18.00
C ASN A 597 3.55 -1.38 -18.80
N HIS A 598 4.46 -2.05 -18.08
CA HIS A 598 5.48 -2.95 -18.61
C HIS A 598 4.87 -4.26 -19.10
N LEU A 599 5.37 -4.72 -20.24
CA LEU A 599 4.95 -5.95 -20.91
C LEU A 599 6.05 -7.03 -20.94
N GLY A 600 7.24 -6.76 -20.37
CA GLY A 600 8.45 -7.57 -20.52
C GLY A 600 9.42 -6.99 -21.55
N ASP A 601 10.71 -7.36 -21.48
CA ASP A 601 11.78 -6.94 -22.40
C ASP A 601 11.84 -5.42 -22.67
N ASP A 602 11.68 -4.61 -21.62
CA ASP A 602 11.52 -3.14 -21.68
C ASP A 602 10.50 -2.64 -22.71
N VAL A 603 9.50 -3.45 -23.02
CA VAL A 603 8.37 -3.06 -23.85
C VAL A 603 7.24 -2.56 -22.96
N TYR A 604 6.65 -1.43 -23.32
CA TYR A 604 5.66 -0.74 -22.52
C TYR A 604 4.43 -0.35 -23.34
N THR A 605 3.35 -0.11 -22.62
CA THR A 605 2.19 0.63 -23.12
C THR A 605 2.03 1.91 -22.31
N PHE A 606 1.59 2.98 -22.97
CA PHE A 606 1.39 4.28 -22.36
C PHE A 606 -0.05 4.71 -22.55
N LYS A 607 -0.85 4.65 -21.50
CA LYS A 607 -2.28 4.99 -21.55
C LYS A 607 -2.50 6.37 -20.96
N ASN A 608 -3.02 7.29 -21.74
CA ASN A 608 -3.39 8.61 -21.24
C ASN A 608 -4.50 8.48 -20.19
N VAL A 609 -4.37 9.18 -19.06
CA VAL A 609 -5.35 9.14 -17.97
C VAL A 609 -6.64 9.85 -18.38
N GLY A 610 -6.54 11.01 -19.03
CA GLY A 610 -7.68 11.84 -19.42
C GLY A 610 -8.57 11.18 -20.49
N SER A 611 -7.98 10.62 -21.54
CA SER A 611 -8.74 9.97 -22.62
C SER A 611 -8.95 8.47 -22.41
N GLY A 612 -8.14 7.82 -21.57
CA GLY A 612 -8.13 6.37 -21.43
C GLY A 612 -7.63 5.62 -22.67
N ARG A 613 -6.91 6.29 -23.58
CA ARG A 613 -6.40 5.73 -24.84
C ARG A 613 -4.88 5.55 -24.79
N PHE A 614 -4.34 4.65 -25.61
CA PHE A 614 -2.93 4.27 -25.65
C PHE A 614 -2.16 5.02 -26.72
N LEU A 615 -0.97 5.51 -26.39
CA LEU A 615 -0.05 6.15 -27.34
C LEU A 615 0.22 5.24 -28.54
N GLU A 616 -0.01 5.74 -29.75
CA GLU A 616 0.13 4.97 -30.98
C GLU A 616 0.80 5.74 -32.12
N VAL A 617 1.33 5.00 -33.08
CA VAL A 617 1.60 5.51 -34.44
C VAL A 617 0.45 5.06 -35.35
N PRO A 618 -0.45 5.96 -35.79
CA PRO A 618 -1.63 5.60 -36.57
C PRO A 618 -1.31 4.77 -37.81
N PHE A 619 -2.11 3.73 -38.05
CA PHE A 619 -1.99 2.80 -39.18
C PHE A 619 -0.64 2.06 -39.25
N ALA A 620 0.10 1.96 -38.14
CA ALA A 620 1.43 1.34 -38.09
C ALA A 620 2.40 1.87 -39.15
N ARG A 621 2.31 3.17 -39.51
CA ARG A 621 3.18 3.77 -40.53
C ARG A 621 4.64 3.70 -40.07
N CYS A 622 5.51 3.19 -40.94
CA CYS A 622 6.96 3.07 -40.70
C CYS A 622 7.80 3.58 -41.89
N GLU A 623 7.29 3.44 -43.12
CA GLU A 623 7.97 3.85 -44.37
C GLU A 623 7.37 5.13 -44.96
N GLY A 624 8.23 5.95 -45.59
CA GLY A 624 7.86 7.23 -46.23
C GLY A 624 7.65 8.39 -45.25
N ASN A 625 8.22 9.56 -45.55
CA ASN A 625 8.28 10.79 -44.75
C ASN A 625 8.83 10.64 -43.31
N ASN A 626 9.86 11.43 -43.00
CA ASN A 626 10.58 11.30 -41.73
C ASN A 626 9.76 11.69 -40.49
N SER A 627 8.58 12.29 -40.64
CA SER A 627 7.73 12.79 -39.55
C SER A 627 6.36 12.13 -39.60
N GLN A 628 6.17 11.02 -38.88
CA GLN A 628 4.85 10.38 -38.76
C GLN A 628 4.17 10.79 -37.46
N ASN A 629 2.95 11.29 -37.56
CA ASN A 629 2.22 11.80 -36.39
C ASN A 629 1.99 10.71 -35.34
N VAL A 630 1.89 11.10 -34.08
CA VAL A 630 1.55 10.22 -32.95
C VAL A 630 0.20 10.63 -32.39
N SER A 631 -0.64 9.63 -32.13
CA SER A 631 -2.00 9.82 -31.61
C SER A 631 -2.26 8.85 -30.45
N THR A 632 -3.53 8.68 -30.07
CA THR A 632 -3.95 7.68 -29.10
C THR A 632 -5.07 6.78 -29.63
N TRP A 633 -5.04 5.48 -29.30
CA TRP A 633 -6.07 4.49 -29.68
C TRP A 633 -6.78 3.83 -28.49
N THR A 634 -7.95 3.23 -28.73
CA THR A 634 -8.72 2.55 -27.69
C THR A 634 -8.14 1.20 -27.24
N SER A 635 -7.13 0.66 -27.94
CA SER A 635 -6.51 -0.64 -27.68
C SER A 635 -4.98 -0.53 -27.65
N ALA A 636 -4.32 -1.51 -27.02
CA ALA A 636 -2.85 -1.66 -26.96
C ALA A 636 -2.36 -3.01 -27.52
N THR A 637 -3.21 -3.73 -28.25
CA THR A 637 -2.92 -5.10 -28.68
C THR A 637 -1.94 -5.18 -29.85
N GLN A 638 -1.82 -4.14 -30.67
CA GLN A 638 -0.98 -4.15 -31.87
C GLN A 638 0.38 -3.48 -31.61
N SER A 639 1.40 -3.84 -32.40
CA SER A 639 2.79 -3.43 -32.20
C SER A 639 3.02 -1.91 -32.29
N HIS A 640 2.17 -1.17 -33.02
CA HIS A 640 2.26 0.28 -33.12
C HIS A 640 1.70 1.06 -31.93
N MET A 641 1.16 0.37 -30.92
CA MET A 641 0.74 0.93 -29.62
C MET A 641 1.64 0.49 -28.47
N ARG A 642 2.72 -0.26 -28.78
CA ARG A 642 3.69 -0.77 -27.83
C ARG A 642 5.04 -0.14 -28.11
N TRP A 643 5.80 0.14 -27.08
CA TRP A 643 7.01 0.94 -27.19
C TRP A 643 8.16 0.29 -26.44
N LYS A 644 9.27 0.02 -27.15
CA LYS A 644 10.55 -0.32 -26.52
C LYS A 644 11.09 0.95 -25.87
N VAL A 645 11.30 0.91 -24.56
CA VAL A 645 11.96 1.98 -23.81
C VAL A 645 13.43 1.64 -23.71
N ILE A 646 14.28 2.62 -24.01
CA ILE A 646 15.73 2.51 -23.93
C ILE A 646 16.20 3.61 -22.99
N LYS A 647 16.99 3.24 -21.98
CA LYS A 647 17.56 4.20 -21.03
C LYS A 647 18.85 4.78 -21.59
N GLN A 648 18.94 6.12 -21.56
CA GLN A 648 20.08 6.91 -22.04
C GLN A 648 20.53 7.83 -20.90
N GLY A 649 21.34 7.32 -19.97
CA GLY A 649 21.68 8.01 -18.73
C GLY A 649 20.45 8.20 -17.82
N ASN A 650 20.10 9.46 -17.52
CA ASN A 650 18.90 9.82 -16.73
C ASN A 650 17.64 10.06 -17.59
N GLN A 651 17.73 9.81 -18.89
CA GLN A 651 16.68 10.08 -19.86
C GLN A 651 16.25 8.79 -20.55
N TYR A 652 15.11 8.85 -21.23
CA TYR A 652 14.52 7.71 -21.91
C TYR A 652 14.28 8.00 -23.38
N GLU A 653 14.49 7.01 -24.22
CA GLU A 653 14.15 6.98 -25.64
C GLU A 653 13.03 5.96 -25.84
N LEU A 654 12.03 6.29 -26.66
CA LEU A 654 10.87 5.44 -26.92
C LEU A 654 10.87 5.06 -28.41
N ARG A 655 10.84 3.76 -28.71
CA ARG A 655 10.74 3.25 -30.09
C ARG A 655 9.48 2.42 -30.26
N PRO A 656 8.63 2.68 -31.25
CA PRO A 656 7.43 1.88 -31.44
C PRO A 656 7.82 0.47 -31.91
N MET A 657 7.16 -0.56 -31.39
CA MET A 657 7.57 -1.96 -31.62
C MET A 657 7.45 -2.40 -33.07
N HIS A 658 6.61 -1.74 -33.88
CA HIS A 658 6.50 -2.01 -35.32
C HIS A 658 7.58 -1.32 -36.17
N CYS A 659 8.35 -0.38 -35.61
CA CYS A 659 9.28 0.46 -36.38
C CYS A 659 10.50 0.87 -35.54
N GLN A 660 11.39 -0.09 -35.28
CA GLN A 660 12.59 0.10 -34.42
C GLN A 660 13.68 0.99 -35.04
N SER A 661 13.54 1.42 -36.30
CA SER A 661 14.42 2.40 -36.97
C SER A 661 14.02 3.86 -36.68
N LYS A 662 12.92 4.08 -35.95
CA LYS A 662 12.41 5.40 -35.57
C LYS A 662 12.20 5.52 -34.06
N SER A 663 12.22 6.74 -33.55
CA SER A 663 11.99 7.06 -32.15
C SER A 663 10.97 8.20 -31.98
N LEU A 664 10.27 8.20 -30.84
CA LEU A 664 9.38 9.27 -30.42
C LEU A 664 10.16 10.57 -30.25
N ASP A 665 9.77 11.57 -31.03
CA ASP A 665 10.53 12.79 -31.27
C ASP A 665 9.61 14.02 -31.12
N ARG A 666 10.18 15.12 -30.64
CA ARG A 666 9.51 16.42 -30.53
C ARG A 666 9.91 17.29 -31.72
N ASN A 667 8.93 17.65 -32.55
CA ASN A 667 9.15 18.38 -33.79
C ASN A 667 9.85 19.74 -33.56
N PHE A 668 10.86 20.07 -34.38
CA PHE A 668 11.67 21.31 -34.38
C PHE A 668 12.52 21.64 -33.13
N GLY A 669 12.64 20.73 -32.16
CA GLY A 669 13.69 20.75 -31.14
C GLY A 669 13.60 21.77 -30.00
N THR A 670 14.76 22.13 -29.43
CA THR A 670 14.91 22.53 -28.01
C THR A 670 14.31 23.88 -27.61
N SER A 671 13.90 24.72 -28.56
CA SER A 671 13.44 26.10 -28.33
C SER A 671 11.94 26.32 -28.58
N THR A 672 11.19 25.34 -29.10
CA THR A 672 9.78 25.52 -29.43
C THR A 672 8.85 25.05 -28.30
N VAL A 673 7.92 25.93 -27.91
CA VAL A 673 6.78 25.57 -27.06
C VAL A 673 5.64 25.01 -27.91
N ASN A 674 4.86 24.11 -27.34
CA ASN A 674 3.69 23.48 -27.96
C ASN A 674 4.00 22.63 -29.21
N SER A 675 5.20 22.06 -29.28
CA SER A 675 5.66 21.26 -30.42
C SER A 675 4.84 19.98 -30.61
N ASN A 676 4.64 19.57 -31.87
CA ASN A 676 4.06 18.27 -32.19
C ASN A 676 4.92 17.11 -31.68
N VAL A 677 4.30 15.99 -31.30
CA VAL A 677 5.00 14.73 -31.04
C VAL A 677 4.79 13.80 -32.24
N HIS A 678 5.89 13.33 -32.81
CA HIS A 678 5.90 12.44 -33.98
C HIS A 678 6.89 11.29 -33.76
N VAL A 679 6.99 10.35 -34.69
CA VAL A 679 8.15 9.45 -34.77
C VAL A 679 9.06 9.88 -35.91
N TYR A 680 10.37 9.97 -35.62
CA TYR A 680 11.41 10.38 -36.56
C TYR A 680 12.54 9.35 -36.61
N ASN A 681 13.36 9.38 -37.67
CA ASN A 681 14.54 8.49 -37.76
C ASN A 681 15.42 8.68 -36.53
N ILE A 682 15.96 7.58 -36.01
CA ILE A 682 16.80 7.65 -34.81
C ILE A 682 17.95 8.63 -35.04
N ALA A 683 18.05 9.60 -34.16
CA ALA A 683 19.10 10.59 -34.09
C ALA A 683 19.53 10.71 -32.63
N ASN A 684 20.84 10.79 -32.38
CA ASN A 684 21.35 10.96 -31.02
C ASN A 684 21.24 12.42 -30.57
N ASN A 685 20.02 12.97 -30.57
CA ASN A 685 19.75 14.36 -30.24
C ASN A 685 18.79 14.49 -29.05
N ALA A 686 18.69 15.72 -28.54
CA ALA A 686 17.88 16.03 -27.37
C ALA A 686 16.38 15.78 -27.58
N ASN A 687 15.88 15.79 -28.82
CA ASN A 687 14.44 15.79 -29.13
C ASN A 687 13.82 14.39 -28.99
N GLN A 688 14.65 13.35 -29.05
CA GLN A 688 14.29 11.93 -28.87
C GLN A 688 14.59 11.41 -27.46
N ARG A 689 14.78 12.32 -26.51
CA ARG A 689 15.04 12.02 -25.10
C ARG A 689 13.91 12.57 -24.25
N TRP A 690 13.52 11.84 -23.23
CA TRP A 690 12.38 12.16 -22.37
C TRP A 690 12.77 12.08 -20.91
N ASN A 691 12.41 13.10 -20.13
CA ASN A 691 12.40 13.03 -18.67
C ASN A 691 11.08 12.38 -18.24
N ILE A 692 11.13 11.11 -17.83
CA ILE A 692 9.94 10.35 -17.41
C ILE A 692 9.89 10.34 -15.89
N ALA A 693 8.91 11.04 -15.32
CA ALA A 693 8.78 11.22 -13.87
C ALA A 693 7.43 10.69 -13.39
N ILE A 694 7.42 9.93 -12.31
CA ILE A 694 6.18 9.39 -11.73
C ILE A 694 5.26 10.54 -11.30
N VAL A 695 3.99 10.45 -11.64
CA VAL A 695 2.90 11.24 -11.07
C VAL A 695 2.69 10.72 -9.67
N SER A 696 3.50 11.19 -8.74
CA SER A 696 3.34 10.85 -7.33
C SER A 696 1.97 11.35 -6.85
N SER A 697 1.15 10.49 -6.24
CA SER A 697 0.26 10.90 -5.15
C SER A 697 1.16 11.32 -3.98
N SER A 698 1.78 12.49 -4.11
CA SER A 698 2.69 13.13 -3.14
C SER A 698 3.80 12.23 -2.54
N ALA A 699 4.97 12.22 -3.18
CA ALA A 699 6.28 12.14 -2.52
C ALA A 699 7.39 12.58 -3.50
N ARG A 700 8.24 13.50 -3.06
CA ARG A 700 9.08 14.46 -3.82
C ARG A 700 10.39 13.86 -4.38
N THR A 701 10.96 14.50 -5.41
CA THR A 701 12.32 15.11 -5.33
C THR A 701 12.65 15.99 -6.55
N SER A 702 12.43 17.29 -6.41
CA SER A 702 13.54 18.25 -6.46
C SER A 702 13.24 19.30 -5.39
N TYR A 703 14.28 19.69 -4.66
CA TYR A 703 14.20 20.72 -3.65
C TYR A 703 13.79 22.04 -4.29
N GLN A 704 12.52 22.40 -4.15
CA GLN A 704 12.14 23.75 -3.78
C GLN A 704 11.16 23.67 -2.62
N VAL A 705 11.49 24.41 -1.57
CA VAL A 705 10.66 24.60 -0.39
C VAL A 705 9.35 25.26 -0.84
N LEU A 706 8.30 24.46 -1.02
CA LEU A 706 6.94 24.95 -0.77
C LEU A 706 6.60 24.53 0.65
N GLU A 707 6.95 25.43 1.58
CA GLU A 707 6.15 25.67 2.78
C GLU A 707 4.67 25.51 2.35
N VAL A 708 3.87 24.76 3.11
CA VAL A 708 2.49 25.23 3.27
C VAL A 708 2.70 26.58 3.90
N GLN A 709 2.70 27.64 3.10
CA GLN A 709 2.98 28.96 3.62
C GLN A 709 1.71 29.32 4.39
N GLU A 710 1.71 28.91 5.65
CA GLU A 710 0.71 29.26 6.62
C GLU A 710 0.54 30.76 6.50
N VAL A 711 -0.69 31.22 6.28
CA VAL A 711 -0.93 32.66 6.19
C VAL A 711 -0.54 33.23 7.55
N VAL A 712 0.48 34.06 7.63
CA VAL A 712 0.93 34.67 8.89
C VAL A 712 0.75 36.17 8.78
N GLY A 713 -0.04 36.73 9.69
CA GLY A 713 -0.20 38.17 9.85
C GLY A 713 0.83 38.73 10.84
N TYR A 714 1.63 39.71 10.43
CA TYR A 714 2.57 40.41 11.30
C TYR A 714 2.65 41.93 11.02
N PRO A 715 2.95 42.77 12.03
CA PRO A 715 3.09 42.40 13.44
C PRO A 715 1.76 41.93 14.05
N ASN A 716 1.83 40.97 14.97
CA ASN A 716 0.69 40.51 15.75
C ASN A 716 1.09 40.47 17.23
N PRO A 717 0.63 41.42 18.07
CA PRO A 717 -0.41 42.41 17.79
C PRO A 717 -0.04 43.51 16.77
N MET A 718 -1.00 43.95 15.95
CA MET A 718 -0.87 45.04 14.97
C MET A 718 -1.35 46.40 15.50
N ASN A 719 -0.83 47.49 14.94
CA ASN A 719 -1.26 48.88 15.22
C ASN A 719 -1.90 49.52 13.96
N GLY A 720 -2.86 48.83 13.35
CA GLY A 720 -3.62 49.31 12.18
C GLY A 720 -3.06 48.92 10.81
N GLN A 721 -1.85 48.36 10.73
CA GLN A 721 -1.32 47.77 9.49
C GLN A 721 -0.88 46.33 9.74
N LEU A 722 -1.22 45.42 8.83
CA LEU A 722 -0.91 44.00 8.93
C LEU A 722 -0.34 43.47 7.62
N ASN A 723 0.90 42.99 7.66
CA ASN A 723 1.52 42.29 6.54
C ASN A 723 1.16 40.81 6.59
N LEU A 724 0.89 40.22 5.44
CA LEU A 724 0.54 38.83 5.27
C LEU A 724 1.69 38.10 4.54
N ARG A 725 2.21 37.06 5.16
CA ARG A 725 3.07 36.06 4.51
C ARG A 725 2.23 34.84 4.20
N GLY A 726 2.49 34.11 3.11
CA GLY A 726 1.68 32.95 2.73
C GLY A 726 0.50 33.22 1.82
N VAL A 727 0.47 34.40 1.21
CA VAL A 727 -0.58 34.84 0.30
C VAL A 727 0.03 35.29 -1.05
N GLN A 728 -0.74 35.18 -2.12
CA GLN A 728 -0.36 35.54 -3.48
C GLN A 728 -1.35 36.53 -4.10
N ALA A 729 -0.94 37.20 -5.18
CA ALA A 729 -1.81 38.10 -5.93
C ALA A 729 -3.02 37.33 -6.48
N GLY A 730 -4.21 37.89 -6.33
CA GLY A 730 -5.48 37.25 -6.63
C GLY A 730 -6.12 36.52 -5.43
N ASP A 731 -5.39 36.30 -4.33
CA ASP A 731 -5.99 35.75 -3.13
C ASP A 731 -7.00 36.73 -2.54
N GLU A 732 -8.20 36.22 -2.26
CA GLU A 732 -9.22 36.95 -1.51
C GLU A 732 -8.94 36.83 -0.02
N VAL A 733 -8.77 37.95 0.66
CA VAL A 733 -8.55 38.04 2.10
C VAL A 733 -9.79 38.61 2.77
N VAL A 734 -10.30 37.89 3.76
CA VAL A 734 -11.46 38.28 4.56
C VAL A 734 -11.07 38.36 6.03
N VAL A 735 -11.41 39.47 6.69
CA VAL A 735 -11.18 39.72 8.12
C VAL A 735 -12.52 39.69 8.84
N ARG A 736 -12.60 38.92 9.92
CA ARG A 736 -13.79 38.75 10.77
C ARG A 736 -13.51 39.14 12.22
N ASN A 737 -14.52 39.65 12.92
CA ASN A 737 -14.43 39.91 14.37
C ASN A 737 -14.64 38.61 15.20
N GLN A 738 -14.63 38.69 16.53
CA GLN A 738 -14.82 37.53 17.41
C GLN A 738 -16.19 36.85 17.30
N LEU A 739 -17.21 37.56 16.78
CA LEU A 739 -18.55 37.04 16.55
C LEU A 739 -18.68 36.39 15.16
N GLY A 740 -17.62 36.39 14.35
CA GLY A 740 -17.60 35.84 12.99
C GLY A 740 -18.13 36.80 11.92
N GLU A 741 -18.46 38.03 12.27
CA GLU A 741 -18.95 39.04 11.33
C GLU A 741 -17.79 39.56 10.47
N GLU A 742 -18.03 39.72 9.17
CA GLU A 742 -17.06 40.29 8.25
C GLU A 742 -16.92 41.80 8.46
N VAL A 743 -15.69 42.24 8.69
CA VAL A 743 -15.37 43.64 8.97
C VAL A 743 -14.45 44.27 7.91
N PHE A 744 -13.81 43.44 7.08
CA PHE A 744 -12.98 43.90 5.96
C PHE A 744 -12.76 42.77 4.93
N ARG A 745 -12.75 43.10 3.64
CA ARG A 745 -12.49 42.16 2.53
C ARG A 745 -11.68 42.86 1.44
N THR A 746 -10.72 42.15 0.87
CA THR A 746 -9.96 42.64 -0.28
C THR A 746 -9.39 41.48 -1.11
N THR A 747 -9.05 41.75 -2.37
CA THR A 747 -8.27 40.83 -3.21
C THR A 747 -6.87 41.39 -3.36
N LEU A 748 -5.85 40.57 -3.06
CA LEU A 748 -4.46 41.02 -3.10
C LEU A 748 -4.02 41.32 -4.53
N GLN A 749 -3.37 42.48 -4.71
CA GLN A 749 -2.82 42.90 -5.99
C GLN A 749 -1.35 42.51 -6.08
N SER A 750 -0.81 42.37 -7.30
CA SER A 750 0.60 42.00 -7.51
C SER A 750 1.53 42.95 -6.76
N GLY A 751 2.40 42.39 -5.90
CA GLY A 751 3.33 43.15 -5.06
C GLY A 751 2.74 43.80 -3.80
N ARG A 752 1.45 43.60 -3.47
CA ARG A 752 0.82 44.15 -2.26
C ARG A 752 0.36 43.06 -1.30
N ASN A 753 1.18 42.78 -0.28
CA ASN A 753 0.89 41.82 0.79
C ASN A 753 0.59 42.50 2.15
N SER A 754 0.18 43.78 2.14
CA SER A 754 -0.09 44.57 3.35
C SER A 754 -1.53 45.06 3.38
N LEU A 755 -2.21 44.83 4.51
CA LEU A 755 -3.57 45.29 4.77
C LEU A 755 -3.55 46.56 5.64
N ASN A 756 -4.27 47.60 5.19
CA ASN A 756 -4.56 48.77 6.01
C ASN A 756 -5.87 48.52 6.78
N LEU A 757 -5.74 48.30 8.09
CA LEU A 757 -6.80 47.99 9.03
C LEU A 757 -6.93 49.08 10.11
N HIS A 758 -6.50 50.33 9.84
CA HIS A 758 -6.55 51.43 10.81
C HIS A 758 -7.97 51.75 11.28
N HIS A 759 -8.98 51.50 10.45
CA HIS A 759 -10.39 51.72 10.74
C HIS A 759 -11.01 50.74 11.76
N LEU A 760 -10.36 49.58 12.03
CA LEU A 760 -10.87 48.62 13.02
C LEU A 760 -10.69 49.13 14.47
N LYS A 761 -11.49 48.68 15.43
CA LYS A 761 -11.24 49.01 16.86
C LYS A 761 -10.17 48.06 17.44
N SER A 762 -9.60 48.39 18.61
CA SER A 762 -8.74 47.46 19.35
C SER A 762 -9.51 46.18 19.69
N GLY A 763 -8.92 45.00 19.49
CA GLY A 763 -9.62 43.72 19.62
C GLY A 763 -8.97 42.53 18.92
N VAL A 764 -9.62 41.37 18.95
CA VAL A 764 -9.14 40.15 18.24
C VAL A 764 -9.93 39.96 16.95
N TYR A 765 -9.22 39.65 15.87
CA TYR A 765 -9.77 39.41 14.54
C TYR A 765 -9.23 38.10 13.97
N PHE A 766 -10.01 37.51 13.05
CA PHE A 766 -9.66 36.28 12.34
C PHE A 766 -9.56 36.53 10.84
N ILE A 767 -8.47 36.11 10.22
CA ILE A 767 -8.20 36.35 8.80
C ILE A 767 -8.16 35.02 8.05
N SER A 768 -8.83 34.97 6.90
CA SER A 768 -8.83 33.83 5.99
C SER A 768 -8.45 34.28 4.58
N ALA A 769 -7.60 33.51 3.90
CA ALA A 769 -7.34 33.64 2.47
C ALA A 769 -7.70 32.33 1.72
N ALA A 770 -8.20 32.40 0.48
CA ALA A 770 -8.78 31.25 -0.23
C ALA A 770 -7.92 29.97 -0.19
N GLY A 771 -8.44 28.89 0.42
CA GLY A 771 -7.77 27.59 0.54
C GLY A 771 -6.76 27.45 1.68
N SER A 772 -6.55 28.49 2.50
CA SER A 772 -5.61 28.49 3.64
C SER A 772 -6.32 28.35 5.01
N LYS A 773 -5.57 28.00 6.06
CA LYS A 773 -6.06 27.97 7.45
C LYS A 773 -6.38 29.39 7.95
N VAL A 774 -7.40 29.52 8.80
CA VAL A 774 -7.78 30.79 9.45
C VAL A 774 -6.75 31.17 10.52
N ILE A 775 -6.31 32.44 10.54
CA ILE A 775 -5.36 32.96 11.54
C ILE A 775 -5.96 33.99 12.47
N ARG A 776 -5.50 34.00 13.74
CA ARG A 776 -5.93 34.94 14.78
C ARG A 776 -4.94 36.09 14.91
N VAL A 777 -5.40 37.33 14.79
CA VAL A 777 -4.61 38.55 14.97
C VAL A 777 -5.21 39.48 16.02
N VAL A 778 -4.37 40.22 16.74
CA VAL A 778 -4.76 41.17 17.79
C VAL A 778 -4.47 42.59 17.29
N LYS A 779 -5.44 43.51 17.36
CA LYS A 779 -5.24 44.95 17.18
C LYS A 779 -5.10 45.63 18.54
N LYS A 780 -4.00 46.37 18.74
CA LYS A 780 -3.82 47.24 19.91
C LYS A 780 -4.63 48.52 19.77
#